data_AF-A0A127Z7H9-F1
#
_entry.id   AF-A0A127Z7H9-F1
#
_cell.length_a   1.000
_cell.length_b   1.000
_cell.length_c   1.000
_cell.angle_alpha   90.00
_cell.angle_beta   90.00
_cell.angle_gamma   90.00
#
_symmetry.space_group_name_H-M   'P 1'
#
loop_
_entity.id
_entity.type
_entity.pdbx_description
1 polymer ?
#
loop_
_entity_poly.entity_id
_entity_poly.type
_entity_poly.pdbx_seq_one_letter_code
_entity_poly.pdbx_strand_id
1 'polypeptide(L)'
;MTTTQAAEQELQSSLLRISIICASSLQSLREPVQPTILPADSQDVSSSSSPPKADKLSAQIVSDLSQLLTLVQKHSNNLAIALKPSSKTATTTTASSSAAAVSPVSGLDAKSLEAAQAQIVSLGSDLLPKIVFLAKKAWKGREVFQQRPKVDQNDPAQIQERRNLEQLAKEMGGQLMSADQLGLPPSQRDDLEKKLDYSLGNSFAREIRSAVEDVIGSIADLLHSLLDDRAKKALETASKARDRADGVIAGVSKKLESLSVSANAEPAELRKRTLAANNLVWETCAKYIGERNADGTTRTVTSVAPNGVRTKVHVKGLSKSNLEACKRSWNNRVELMRDGLQELKEGIEADQSPAPEANDGDDDQADEFSFPAATPLSPEQKDRLRQLSNLVKMGNLTHENILKEIVKSSAAHGSIDLDKVEELGKQLEEAQDELVAACLYGEADAGLEMKMFDHEAEDDEDDEDANGAAAAADDADAHLTDGQAIEKAILRTFEQYVQAVVGLSAYVTDREELVEKVNIASATDEQGDFARVFSAKFNLLSKVLSEASTGIVLRTSSASSSANTGAPRSNVQHKPIAQANDDFKAEVFLQELQSIADKLGPDAKITDRSIAEHLDSADPLRRMRDGYILPTFKDVCSPDYPSTSAETAPDAESLYMCGNSLGPLSRLGKKYLEQEIEAWGRKAVLGHFEHPYGTPWTQMEKRVGELCANVVGAKQSEVVVMGTLTGNLHSLMATFYRPATKPFGVGFTGDVEAARKEGKKVRHKIIFEQKAFPSDQYALASVIELSGFNPETSMVPLVPRQGSKTLETADILATIEQCGKEGETAMVLIGGIQYFTGQLFELEKLAAKAHEYGILFGVDLAHAFANVPLALHDWGIDFACWCTYKYGSSGPGGIAGLFVHEKWHEANLTRQAGWWGHEKETRFSMPDKFVPTRGAEGWQTSNPSMLDMASLKGSLETLLKAAEYGERNARDEGLTGEGKHGKGTIMPILRSKSLRLTAYLEALLLSPGFFPDGFDIRVVTPRDPMQRGSQLCIQIPDPPTAQEEAKEAKKEEEEEKPKTNGKDVPPPIDGKRLIARAHKRAEKQRGLVADIRHPDMLRLAPLAQFSTFTDVWRTADVLRLSLMDEVAASASG
;
A
#
# COMPACT_ATOMS: atom_id res chain seq x y z
N MET A 1 14.89 -26.50 50.21
CA MET A 1 13.69 -26.90 49.46
C MET A 1 13.58 -28.41 49.51
N THR A 2 12.41 -28.96 49.82
CA THR A 2 12.17 -30.40 49.72
C THR A 2 12.11 -30.81 48.24
N THR A 3 12.39 -32.07 47.90
CA THR A 3 12.35 -32.58 46.51
C THR A 3 10.99 -32.31 45.85
N THR A 4 9.90 -32.39 46.63
CA THR A 4 8.53 -32.08 46.18
C THR A 4 8.34 -30.58 45.87
N GLN A 5 8.89 -29.67 46.69
CA GLN A 5 8.79 -28.22 46.42
C GLN A 5 9.57 -27.81 45.17
N ALA A 6 10.71 -28.46 44.88
CA ALA A 6 11.47 -28.21 43.66
C ALA A 6 10.69 -28.68 42.42
N ALA A 7 10.09 -29.88 42.47
CA ALA A 7 9.26 -30.40 41.39
C ALA A 7 8.01 -29.54 41.11
N GLU A 8 7.39 -28.99 42.17
CA GLU A 8 6.24 -28.08 42.05
C GLU A 8 6.63 -26.74 41.38
N GLN A 9 7.78 -26.16 41.74
CA GLN A 9 8.28 -24.93 41.09
C GLN A 9 8.67 -25.14 39.63
N GLU A 10 9.27 -26.28 39.29
CA GLU A 10 9.62 -26.63 37.92
C GLU A 10 8.37 -26.83 37.05
N LEU A 11 7.33 -27.46 37.63
CA LEU A 11 6.03 -27.61 36.99
C LEU A 11 5.37 -26.26 36.69
N GLN A 12 5.31 -25.35 37.67
CA GLN A 12 4.75 -24.01 37.48
C GLN A 12 5.53 -23.18 36.44
N SER A 13 6.86 -23.30 36.41
CA SER A 13 7.69 -22.65 35.38
C SER A 13 7.39 -23.19 33.97
N SER A 14 7.16 -24.49 33.85
CA SER A 14 6.89 -25.15 32.57
C SER A 14 5.48 -24.86 32.07
N LEU A 15 4.49 -24.84 32.97
CA LEU A 15 3.13 -24.39 32.67
C LEU A 15 3.14 -22.96 32.08
N LEU A 16 3.84 -22.03 32.72
CA LEU A 16 3.94 -20.64 32.23
C LEU A 16 4.57 -20.55 30.83
N ARG A 17 5.69 -21.25 30.61
CA ARG A 17 6.37 -21.28 29.30
C ARG A 17 5.47 -21.84 28.22
N ILE A 18 4.78 -22.94 28.49
CA ILE A 18 3.92 -23.61 27.50
C ILE A 18 2.65 -22.80 27.24
N SER A 19 2.08 -22.11 28.23
CA SER A 19 0.97 -21.18 28.01
C SER A 19 1.37 -20.04 27.04
N ILE A 20 2.60 -19.52 27.15
CA ILE A 20 3.14 -18.54 26.18
C ILE A 20 3.30 -19.17 24.79
N ILE A 21 3.75 -20.43 24.70
CA ILE A 21 3.84 -21.17 23.43
C ILE A 21 2.45 -21.36 22.81
N CYS A 22 1.42 -21.66 23.61
CA CYS A 22 0.04 -21.77 23.11
C CYS A 22 -0.46 -20.44 22.56
N ALA A 23 -0.24 -19.33 23.27
CA ALA A 23 -0.65 -17.99 22.84
C ALA A 23 0.10 -17.51 21.58
N SER A 24 1.40 -17.79 21.47
CA SER A 24 2.18 -17.49 20.26
C SER A 24 1.83 -18.41 19.10
N SER A 25 1.50 -19.68 19.35
CA SER A 25 1.03 -20.62 18.32
C SER A 25 -0.31 -20.19 17.75
N LEU A 26 -1.27 -19.76 18.58
CA LEU A 26 -2.55 -19.21 18.13
C LEU A 26 -2.36 -17.92 17.31
N GLN A 27 -1.46 -17.01 17.74
CA GLN A 27 -1.14 -15.82 16.94
C GLN A 27 -0.51 -16.20 15.60
N SER A 28 0.43 -17.15 15.58
CA SER A 28 1.11 -17.57 14.35
C SER A 28 0.22 -18.35 13.39
N LEU A 29 -0.87 -18.96 13.87
CA LEU A 29 -1.92 -19.48 13.00
C LEU A 29 -2.77 -18.35 12.41
N ARG A 30 -2.95 -17.24 13.14
CA ARG A 30 -3.71 -16.03 12.72
C ARG A 30 -2.97 -15.10 11.77
N GLU A 31 -1.64 -15.10 11.77
CA GLU A 31 -0.83 -14.34 10.81
C GLU A 31 -1.07 -14.80 9.36
N PRO A 32 -1.16 -13.87 8.38
CA PRO A 32 -1.20 -14.24 6.98
C PRO A 32 0.12 -14.93 6.61
N VAL A 33 0.07 -16.24 6.39
CA VAL A 33 1.24 -17.01 5.93
C VAL A 33 1.66 -16.49 4.56
N GLN A 34 2.86 -15.89 4.48
CA GLN A 34 3.45 -15.51 3.20
C GLN A 34 3.51 -16.72 2.25
N PRO A 35 3.15 -16.56 0.97
CA PRO A 35 3.29 -17.64 0.00
C PRO A 35 4.75 -18.06 -0.07
N THR A 36 4.98 -19.36 0.11
CA THR A 36 6.33 -19.92 0.03
C THR A 36 6.71 -20.04 -1.44
N ILE A 37 7.49 -19.08 -1.94
CA ILE A 37 8.18 -19.21 -3.23
C ILE A 37 9.37 -20.16 -2.99
N LEU A 38 9.37 -21.33 -3.64
CA LEU A 38 10.54 -22.21 -3.59
C LEU A 38 11.69 -21.55 -4.36
N PRO A 39 12.89 -21.42 -3.77
CA PRO A 39 14.05 -20.87 -4.47
C PRO A 39 14.46 -21.76 -5.64
N ALA A 40 14.84 -21.12 -6.75
CA ALA A 40 15.25 -21.79 -7.99
C ALA A 40 16.52 -22.66 -7.84
N ASP A 41 17.32 -22.42 -6.80
CA ASP A 41 18.63 -23.06 -6.61
C ASP A 41 18.63 -24.14 -5.51
N SER A 42 17.73 -25.11 -5.61
CA SER A 42 17.86 -26.38 -4.86
C SER A 42 18.20 -27.54 -5.79
N GLN A 43 19.26 -27.37 -6.59
CA GLN A 43 20.02 -28.50 -7.12
C GLN A 43 20.89 -29.05 -5.99
N ASP A 44 20.31 -29.92 -5.15
CA ASP A 44 20.98 -31.04 -4.47
C ASP A 44 20.21 -31.47 -3.20
N VAL A 45 19.12 -32.21 -3.38
CA VAL A 45 18.83 -33.36 -2.51
C VAL A 45 18.22 -34.46 -3.38
N SER A 46 19.02 -35.48 -3.65
CA SER A 46 18.57 -36.75 -4.19
C SER A 46 17.50 -37.39 -3.30
N SER A 47 16.23 -37.25 -3.65
CA SER A 47 15.19 -38.20 -3.24
C SER A 47 14.10 -38.30 -4.31
N SER A 48 13.95 -39.51 -4.83
CA SER A 48 13.07 -39.88 -5.94
C SER A 48 11.62 -40.06 -5.50
N SER A 49 10.84 -38.99 -5.35
CA SER A 49 9.38 -39.12 -5.29
C SER A 49 8.65 -37.89 -5.82
N SER A 50 7.86 -38.06 -6.87
CA SER A 50 6.83 -37.12 -7.32
C SER A 50 5.90 -36.72 -6.17
N PRO A 51 5.41 -35.46 -6.10
CA PRO A 51 4.55 -35.01 -5.00
C PRO A 51 3.25 -35.83 -4.91
N PRO A 52 2.68 -36.03 -3.71
CA PRO A 52 1.46 -36.82 -3.52
C PRO A 52 0.21 -36.06 -4.01
N LYS A 53 -0.66 -36.71 -4.81
CA LYS A 53 -1.98 -36.20 -5.25
C LYS A 53 -2.76 -35.51 -4.13
N ALA A 54 -3.58 -34.49 -4.42
CA ALA A 54 -4.32 -33.71 -3.40
C ALA A 54 -5.04 -34.62 -2.39
N ASP A 55 -5.73 -35.64 -2.88
CA ASP A 55 -6.44 -36.63 -2.06
C ASP A 55 -5.52 -37.45 -1.15
N LYS A 56 -4.28 -37.72 -1.60
CA LYS A 56 -3.27 -38.40 -0.78
C LYS A 56 -2.71 -37.46 0.29
N LEU A 57 -2.49 -36.19 -0.04
CA LEU A 57 -2.00 -35.19 0.89
C LEU A 57 -3.07 -34.83 1.94
N SER A 58 -4.33 -34.66 1.54
CA SER A 58 -5.44 -34.44 2.47
C SER A 58 -5.63 -35.66 3.39
N ALA A 59 -5.61 -36.87 2.82
CA ALA A 59 -5.69 -38.11 3.61
C ALA A 59 -4.51 -38.26 4.57
N GLN A 60 -3.29 -37.88 4.16
CA GLN A 60 -2.11 -37.91 5.01
C GLN A 60 -2.23 -36.89 6.15
N ILE A 61 -2.62 -35.64 5.87
CA ILE A 61 -2.80 -34.60 6.89
C ILE A 61 -3.88 -35.02 7.89
N VAL A 62 -5.01 -35.53 7.42
CA VAL A 62 -6.10 -36.02 8.29
C VAL A 62 -5.63 -37.20 9.13
N SER A 63 -4.91 -38.15 8.54
CA SER A 63 -4.35 -39.31 9.27
C SER A 63 -3.34 -38.88 10.33
N ASP A 64 -2.35 -38.06 9.96
CA ASP A 64 -1.30 -37.59 10.86
C ASP A 64 -1.88 -36.73 11.99
N LEU A 65 -2.82 -35.84 11.67
CA LEU A 65 -3.49 -35.03 12.68
C LEU A 65 -4.30 -35.92 13.62
N SER A 66 -5.07 -36.88 13.10
CA SER A 66 -5.84 -37.82 13.94
C SER A 66 -4.94 -38.65 14.87
N GLN A 67 -3.77 -39.08 14.39
CA GLN A 67 -2.78 -39.78 15.21
C GLN A 67 -2.21 -38.87 16.30
N LEU A 68 -1.85 -37.62 15.97
CA LEU A 68 -1.37 -36.65 16.94
C LEU A 68 -2.45 -36.30 17.97
N LEU A 69 -3.71 -36.14 17.56
CA LEU A 69 -4.84 -35.92 18.47
C LEU A 69 -5.07 -37.13 19.40
N THR A 70 -4.87 -38.35 18.91
CA THR A 70 -4.90 -39.57 19.73
C THR A 70 -3.76 -39.56 20.77
N LEU A 71 -2.57 -39.07 20.38
CA LEU A 71 -1.47 -38.88 21.33
C LEU A 71 -1.80 -37.80 22.36
N VAL A 72 -2.39 -36.66 21.96
CA VAL A 72 -2.87 -35.63 22.88
C VAL A 72 -3.87 -36.22 23.89
N GLN A 73 -4.83 -37.03 23.44
CA GLN A 73 -5.74 -37.75 24.34
C GLN A 73 -5.01 -38.71 25.30
N LYS A 74 -3.99 -39.43 24.81
CA LYS A 74 -3.17 -40.32 25.65
C LYS A 74 -2.43 -39.54 26.73
N HIS A 75 -1.80 -38.41 26.38
CA HIS A 75 -1.11 -37.56 27.34
C HIS A 75 -2.08 -36.89 28.32
N SER A 76 -3.26 -36.46 27.86
CA SER A 76 -4.35 -35.95 28.69
C SER A 76 -4.87 -37.02 29.69
N ASN A 77 -5.04 -38.27 29.26
CA ASN A 77 -5.42 -39.37 30.15
C ASN A 77 -4.32 -39.70 31.17
N ASN A 78 -3.06 -39.75 30.74
CA ASN A 78 -1.92 -39.96 31.65
C ASN A 78 -1.77 -38.81 32.65
N LEU A 79 -2.03 -37.58 32.22
CA LEU A 79 -2.03 -36.41 33.08
C LEU A 79 -3.17 -36.49 34.11
N ALA A 80 -4.38 -36.89 33.72
CA ALA A 80 -5.47 -37.14 34.66
C ALA A 80 -5.12 -38.21 35.71
N ILE A 81 -4.36 -39.24 35.33
CA ILE A 81 -3.87 -40.28 36.26
C ILE A 81 -2.81 -39.70 37.20
N ALA A 82 -1.86 -38.93 36.68
CA ALA A 82 -0.82 -38.27 37.48
C ALA A 82 -1.39 -37.24 38.47
N LEU A 83 -2.54 -36.64 38.15
CA LEU A 83 -3.23 -35.69 39.01
C LEU A 83 -4.15 -36.35 40.06
N LYS A 84 -4.27 -37.69 40.08
CA LYS A 84 -5.02 -38.40 41.14
C LYS A 84 -4.17 -38.54 42.41
N PRO A 85 -4.71 -38.22 43.60
CA PRO A 85 -3.99 -38.39 44.85
C PRO A 85 -3.71 -39.88 45.14
N SER A 86 -2.49 -40.18 45.59
CA SER A 86 -2.11 -41.51 46.08
C SER A 86 -2.92 -41.84 47.34
N SER A 87 -3.46 -43.06 47.44
CA SER A 87 -4.29 -43.51 48.58
C SER A 87 -3.53 -43.59 49.92
N LYS A 88 -2.25 -43.20 49.97
CA LYS A 88 -1.39 -43.25 51.17
C LYS A 88 -1.17 -41.89 51.87
N THR A 89 -1.65 -40.78 51.32
CA THR A 89 -1.43 -39.42 51.89
C THR A 89 -2.64 -38.81 52.60
N ALA A 90 -3.73 -39.56 52.81
CA ALA A 90 -4.95 -39.05 53.44
C ALA A 90 -4.84 -38.78 54.96
N THR A 91 -3.67 -38.94 55.59
CA THR A 91 -3.53 -38.75 57.04
C THR A 91 -2.17 -38.16 57.41
N THR A 92 -1.96 -36.87 57.11
CA THR A 92 -1.21 -35.93 57.98
C THR A 92 -1.00 -34.60 57.25
N THR A 93 -1.74 -33.57 57.65
CA THR A 93 -1.25 -32.18 57.61
C THR A 93 -1.90 -31.41 58.75
N THR A 94 -1.17 -31.33 59.86
CA THR A 94 -1.35 -30.36 60.93
C THR A 94 -1.01 -28.95 60.43
N ALA A 95 -1.80 -27.97 60.88
CA ALA A 95 -1.69 -26.56 60.56
C ALA A 95 -0.27 -26.00 60.73
N SER A 96 0.26 -25.39 59.65
CA SER A 96 1.34 -24.41 59.72
C SER A 96 0.92 -23.16 58.98
N SER A 97 0.83 -22.06 59.73
CA SER A 97 0.41 -20.72 59.34
C SER A 97 1.49 -19.99 58.51
N SER A 98 1.59 -20.33 57.23
CA SER A 98 2.19 -19.44 56.23
C SER A 98 1.29 -19.45 55.00
N ALA A 99 0.89 -18.27 54.53
CA ALA A 99 0.05 -18.04 53.35
C ALA A 99 0.72 -18.57 52.06
N ALA A 100 0.77 -19.89 51.90
CA ALA A 100 1.19 -20.56 50.69
C ALA A 100 -0.05 -20.72 49.79
N ALA A 101 0.03 -20.19 48.57
CA ALA A 101 -1.03 -20.25 47.57
C ALA A 101 -1.46 -21.70 47.34
N VAL A 102 -2.76 -21.98 47.49
CA VAL A 102 -3.34 -23.31 47.29
C VAL A 102 -3.41 -23.58 45.79
N SER A 103 -2.74 -24.63 45.32
CA SER A 103 -2.70 -25.02 43.90
C SER A 103 -3.41 -26.38 43.67
N PRO A 104 -3.99 -26.65 42.48
CA PRO A 104 -4.62 -27.95 42.19
C PRO A 104 -3.69 -29.17 42.35
N VAL A 105 -2.38 -28.94 42.28
CA VAL A 105 -1.33 -29.95 42.45
C VAL A 105 -0.84 -30.10 43.90
N SER A 106 -1.33 -29.26 44.83
CA SER A 106 -0.96 -29.33 46.25
C SER A 106 -1.39 -30.68 46.86
N GLY A 107 -0.45 -31.33 47.54
CA GLY A 107 -0.65 -32.66 48.16
C GLY A 107 -0.34 -33.87 47.26
N LEU A 108 0.16 -33.67 46.04
CA LEU A 108 0.72 -34.75 45.21
C LEU A 108 2.15 -35.11 45.65
N ASP A 109 2.53 -36.38 45.53
CA ASP A 109 3.90 -36.81 45.78
C ASP A 109 4.83 -36.43 44.61
N ALA A 110 6.14 -36.39 44.86
CA ALA A 110 7.13 -35.94 43.87
C ALA A 110 7.09 -36.74 42.56
N LYS A 111 6.77 -38.04 42.58
CA LYS A 111 6.69 -38.85 41.35
C LYS A 111 5.46 -38.48 40.51
N SER A 112 4.36 -38.17 41.17
CA SER A 112 3.13 -37.70 40.52
C SER A 112 3.34 -36.33 39.86
N LEU A 113 4.08 -35.43 40.52
CA LEU A 113 4.47 -34.13 39.95
C LEU A 113 5.42 -34.27 38.76
N GLU A 114 6.45 -35.12 38.86
CA GLU A 114 7.36 -35.42 37.75
C GLU A 114 6.63 -36.07 36.55
N ALA A 115 5.67 -36.97 36.83
CA ALA A 115 4.85 -37.57 35.79
C ALA A 115 3.94 -36.53 35.09
N ALA A 116 3.31 -35.64 35.85
CA ALA A 116 2.50 -34.54 35.30
C ALA A 116 3.35 -33.58 34.46
N GLN A 117 4.52 -33.20 34.96
CA GLN A 117 5.52 -32.39 34.28
C GLN A 117 5.93 -33.00 32.94
N ALA A 118 6.23 -34.31 32.92
CA ALA A 118 6.58 -35.01 31.67
C ALA A 118 5.42 -35.00 30.65
N GLN A 119 4.16 -35.15 31.09
CA GLN A 119 3.02 -35.07 30.17
C GLN A 119 2.83 -33.65 29.61
N ILE A 120 2.96 -32.62 30.44
CA ILE A 120 2.80 -31.21 30.07
C ILE A 120 3.88 -30.76 29.09
N VAL A 121 5.15 -31.12 29.35
CA VAL A 121 6.26 -30.85 28.43
C VAL A 121 6.06 -31.59 27.10
N SER A 122 5.56 -32.84 27.12
CA SER A 122 5.26 -33.57 25.89
C SER A 122 4.12 -32.93 25.09
N LEU A 123 3.07 -32.43 25.76
CA LEU A 123 1.98 -31.69 25.11
C LEU A 123 2.50 -30.40 24.47
N GLY A 124 3.29 -29.61 25.18
CA GLY A 124 3.72 -28.28 24.74
C GLY A 124 4.94 -28.24 23.81
N SER A 125 5.92 -29.10 24.01
CA SER A 125 7.19 -29.06 23.28
C SER A 125 7.29 -30.10 22.16
N ASP A 126 6.48 -31.17 22.19
CA ASP A 126 6.49 -32.20 21.14
C ASP A 126 5.23 -32.18 20.27
N LEU A 127 4.05 -32.28 20.87
CA LEU A 127 2.81 -32.41 20.11
C LEU A 127 2.29 -31.09 19.54
N LEU A 128 2.34 -30.01 20.34
CA LEU A 128 1.87 -28.68 19.94
C LEU A 128 2.56 -28.15 18.66
N PRO A 129 3.90 -28.19 18.51
CA PRO A 129 4.56 -27.79 17.26
C PRO A 129 4.16 -28.64 16.06
N LYS A 130 3.93 -29.95 16.25
CA LYS A 130 3.55 -30.88 15.18
C LYS A 130 2.13 -30.61 14.67
N ILE A 131 1.16 -30.37 15.56
CA ILE A 131 -0.21 -30.02 15.13
C ILE A 131 -0.26 -28.65 14.45
N VAL A 132 0.50 -27.66 14.95
CA VAL A 132 0.65 -26.34 14.30
C VAL A 132 1.29 -26.48 12.91
N PHE A 133 2.31 -27.34 12.78
CA PHE A 133 2.93 -27.63 11.50
C PHE A 133 1.94 -28.24 10.50
N LEU A 134 1.09 -29.18 10.92
CA LEU A 134 0.07 -29.76 10.04
C LEU A 134 -0.97 -28.73 9.59
N ALA A 135 -1.41 -27.83 10.49
CA ALA A 135 -2.29 -26.72 10.11
C ALA A 135 -1.61 -25.78 9.11
N LYS A 136 -0.36 -25.39 9.35
CA LYS A 136 0.42 -24.59 8.39
C LYS A 136 0.67 -25.33 7.08
N LYS A 137 0.83 -26.66 7.10
CA LYS A 137 1.02 -27.49 5.91
C LYS A 137 -0.27 -27.59 5.09
N ALA A 138 -1.42 -27.76 5.73
CA ALA A 138 -2.73 -27.69 5.08
C ALA A 138 -2.96 -26.30 4.48
N TRP A 139 -2.66 -25.25 5.25
CA TRP A 139 -2.77 -23.85 4.81
C TRP A 139 -1.85 -23.52 3.64
N LYS A 140 -0.60 -24.00 3.62
CA LYS A 140 0.31 -23.86 2.48
C LYS A 140 -0.14 -24.70 1.27
N GLY A 141 -0.75 -25.86 1.50
CA GLY A 141 -1.26 -26.77 0.48
C GLY A 141 -2.59 -26.35 -0.16
N ARG A 142 -3.24 -25.30 0.35
CA ARG A 142 -4.58 -24.85 -0.08
C ARG A 142 -4.63 -24.26 -1.50
N GLU A 143 -3.50 -23.78 -2.01
CA GLU A 143 -3.40 -22.98 -3.25
C GLU A 143 -2.31 -23.49 -4.21
N VAL A 144 -1.75 -24.68 -3.99
CA VAL A 144 -0.49 -25.04 -4.67
C VAL A 144 -0.62 -25.11 -6.19
N PHE A 145 -1.80 -25.36 -6.77
CA PHE A 145 -2.07 -25.04 -8.17
C PHE A 145 -3.58 -24.87 -8.39
N GLN A 146 -4.09 -23.64 -8.53
CA GLN A 146 -5.40 -23.45 -9.16
C GLN A 146 -5.27 -23.83 -10.64
N GLN A 147 -6.03 -24.85 -11.07
CA GLN A 147 -6.39 -24.98 -12.49
C GLN A 147 -7.04 -23.67 -12.91
N ARG A 148 -6.43 -22.95 -13.85
CA ARG A 148 -7.21 -22.14 -14.78
C ARG A 148 -7.58 -23.04 -15.96
N PRO A 149 -8.82 -23.01 -16.47
CA PRO A 149 -9.14 -23.67 -17.73
C PRO A 149 -8.11 -23.24 -18.77
N LYS A 150 -7.77 -24.12 -19.73
CA LYS A 150 -6.87 -23.76 -20.84
C LYS A 150 -7.38 -22.44 -21.41
N VAL A 151 -6.59 -21.38 -21.18
CA VAL A 151 -6.89 -20.04 -21.67
C VAL A 151 -6.95 -20.20 -23.17
N ASP A 152 -8.13 -20.02 -23.76
CA ASP A 152 -8.17 -19.64 -25.15
C ASP A 152 -7.42 -18.31 -25.21
N GLN A 153 -6.23 -18.31 -25.82
CA GLN A 153 -5.33 -17.15 -25.85
C GLN A 153 -5.96 -15.92 -26.53
N ASN A 154 -7.19 -16.07 -27.02
CA ASN A 154 -7.98 -15.07 -27.69
C ASN A 154 -9.26 -14.65 -26.93
N ASP A 155 -9.59 -15.18 -25.74
CA ASP A 155 -10.76 -14.75 -24.95
C ASP A 155 -10.39 -13.62 -23.96
N PRO A 156 -10.82 -12.36 -24.20
CA PRO A 156 -10.45 -11.20 -23.40
C PRO A 156 -10.97 -11.26 -21.95
N ALA A 157 -12.11 -11.93 -21.72
CA ALA A 157 -12.74 -11.99 -20.41
C ALA A 157 -11.92 -12.86 -19.44
N GLN A 158 -11.39 -13.98 -19.94
CA GLN A 158 -10.52 -14.87 -19.16
C GLN A 158 -9.15 -14.26 -18.90
N ILE A 159 -8.61 -13.46 -19.84
CA ILE A 159 -7.36 -12.71 -19.64
C ILE A 159 -7.53 -11.62 -18.58
N GLN A 160 -8.69 -10.96 -18.53
CA GLN A 160 -8.96 -9.94 -17.53
C GLN A 160 -9.20 -10.53 -16.14
N GLU A 161 -9.91 -11.65 -16.04
CA GLU A 161 -10.07 -12.40 -14.78
C GLU A 161 -8.71 -12.94 -14.27
N ARG A 162 -7.83 -13.36 -15.21
CA ARG A 162 -6.45 -13.74 -14.92
C ARG A 162 -5.68 -12.62 -14.21
N ARG A 163 -5.73 -11.42 -14.80
CA ARG A 163 -5.06 -10.21 -14.32
C ARG A 163 -5.62 -9.73 -12.99
N ASN A 164 -6.94 -9.78 -12.80
CA ASN A 164 -7.58 -9.36 -11.56
C ASN A 164 -7.22 -10.27 -10.38
N LEU A 165 -7.12 -11.59 -10.58
CA LEU A 165 -6.66 -12.54 -9.55
C LEU A 165 -5.16 -12.42 -9.26
N GLU A 166 -4.33 -12.15 -10.28
CA GLU A 166 -2.90 -11.83 -10.09
C GLU A 166 -2.70 -10.52 -9.33
N GLN A 167 -3.58 -9.55 -9.57
CA GLN A 167 -3.63 -8.28 -8.86
C GLN A 167 -4.14 -8.45 -7.42
N LEU A 168 -5.15 -9.28 -7.18
CA LEU A 168 -5.64 -9.59 -5.82
C LEU A 168 -4.59 -10.36 -5.01
N ALA A 169 -3.86 -11.30 -5.63
CA ALA A 169 -2.74 -11.98 -4.99
C ALA A 169 -1.63 -10.98 -4.61
N LYS A 170 -1.30 -10.04 -5.51
CA LYS A 170 -0.35 -8.94 -5.24
C LYS A 170 -0.80 -8.00 -4.12
N GLU A 171 -2.08 -7.64 -4.11
CA GLU A 171 -2.68 -6.76 -3.09
C GLU A 171 -2.74 -7.42 -1.71
N MET A 172 -2.84 -8.76 -1.65
CA MET A 172 -2.69 -9.55 -0.43
C MET A 172 -1.23 -9.92 -0.09
N GLY A 173 -0.24 -9.42 -0.83
CA GLY A 173 1.18 -9.63 -0.57
C GLY A 173 1.75 -10.98 -1.06
N GLY A 174 1.10 -11.62 -2.03
CA GLY A 174 1.52 -12.89 -2.63
C GLY A 174 1.74 -12.85 -4.16
N GLN A 175 2.58 -13.75 -4.67
CA GLN A 175 2.80 -13.94 -6.11
C GLN A 175 2.17 -15.27 -6.60
N LEU A 176 1.36 -15.20 -7.66
CA LEU A 176 0.84 -16.37 -8.36
C LEU A 176 1.74 -16.62 -9.58
N MET A 177 2.69 -17.57 -9.51
CA MET A 177 3.62 -17.86 -10.61
C MET A 177 3.05 -18.91 -11.56
N SER A 178 2.79 -18.54 -12.82
CA SER A 178 2.50 -19.53 -13.86
C SER A 178 3.78 -20.18 -14.39
N ALA A 179 3.71 -21.47 -14.73
CA ALA A 179 4.79 -22.29 -15.29
C ALA A 179 5.61 -21.61 -16.41
N ASP A 180 4.96 -20.73 -17.18
CA ASP A 180 5.54 -20.05 -18.33
C ASP A 180 6.64 -19.02 -17.98
N GLN A 181 6.59 -18.42 -16.78
CA GLN A 181 7.57 -17.42 -16.35
C GLN A 181 8.86 -18.02 -15.76
N LEU A 182 8.94 -19.35 -15.62
CA LEU A 182 10.09 -20.05 -15.05
C LEU A 182 11.09 -20.59 -16.10
N GLY A 183 10.85 -20.37 -17.41
CA GLY A 183 11.79 -20.78 -18.46
C GLY A 183 11.99 -22.30 -18.62
N LEU A 184 11.11 -23.12 -18.05
CA LEU A 184 11.27 -24.58 -18.02
C LEU A 184 11.09 -25.20 -19.43
N PRO A 185 11.91 -26.21 -19.81
CA PRO A 185 11.77 -26.93 -21.07
C PRO A 185 10.45 -27.72 -21.14
N PRO A 186 9.89 -27.99 -22.34
CA PRO A 186 8.58 -28.63 -22.52
C PRO A 186 8.39 -29.94 -21.75
N SER A 187 9.44 -30.75 -21.61
CA SER A 187 9.40 -32.01 -20.85
C SER A 187 9.18 -31.83 -19.34
N GLN A 188 9.59 -30.69 -18.78
CA GLN A 188 9.34 -30.33 -17.38
C GLN A 188 8.00 -29.61 -17.20
N ARG A 189 7.44 -29.04 -18.28
CA ARG A 189 6.07 -28.52 -18.30
C ARG A 189 5.05 -29.65 -18.26
N ASP A 190 5.27 -30.74 -18.99
CA ASP A 190 4.45 -31.96 -18.88
C ASP A 190 4.51 -32.58 -17.48
N ASP A 191 5.65 -32.44 -16.80
CA ASP A 191 5.84 -32.89 -15.42
C ASP A 191 5.22 -31.92 -14.39
N LEU A 192 5.07 -30.63 -14.75
CA LEU A 192 4.32 -29.63 -13.98
C LEU A 192 2.81 -29.79 -14.17
N GLU A 193 2.35 -30.05 -15.40
CA GLU A 193 0.96 -30.38 -15.76
C GLU A 193 0.52 -31.67 -15.05
N LYS A 194 1.40 -32.67 -14.92
CA LYS A 194 1.18 -33.84 -14.06
C LYS A 194 1.19 -33.54 -12.56
N LYS A 195 1.68 -32.36 -12.13
CA LYS A 195 1.73 -31.85 -10.75
C LYS A 195 0.63 -30.80 -10.45
N LEU A 196 -0.30 -30.55 -11.38
CA LEU A 196 -1.37 -29.53 -11.30
C LEU A 196 -2.74 -30.01 -10.73
N ASP A 197 -3.01 -31.32 -10.66
CA ASP A 197 -4.16 -31.95 -9.94
C ASP A 197 -4.08 -31.95 -8.38
N TYR A 198 -3.43 -30.98 -7.71
CA TYR A 198 -2.88 -31.19 -6.34
C TYR A 198 -3.39 -30.24 -5.23
N SER A 199 -4.34 -29.34 -5.48
CA SER A 199 -4.80 -28.37 -4.47
C SER A 199 -5.69 -28.98 -3.37
N LEU A 200 -5.42 -28.63 -2.10
CA LEU A 200 -6.24 -29.04 -0.96
C LEU A 200 -7.49 -28.16 -0.74
N GLY A 201 -7.49 -26.92 -1.27
CA GLY A 201 -8.57 -25.94 -1.19
C GLY A 201 -8.77 -25.23 0.17
N ASN A 202 -9.44 -24.08 0.14
CA ASN A 202 -9.53 -23.15 1.28
C ASN A 202 -10.40 -23.68 2.41
N SER A 203 -11.54 -24.30 2.11
CA SER A 203 -12.46 -24.81 3.14
C SER A 203 -11.81 -25.93 3.95
N PHE A 204 -11.09 -26.86 3.30
CA PHE A 204 -10.34 -27.90 4.00
C PHE A 204 -9.25 -27.31 4.89
N ALA A 205 -8.44 -26.38 4.36
CA ALA A 205 -7.37 -25.75 5.13
C ALA A 205 -7.89 -24.95 6.33
N ARG A 206 -9.02 -24.23 6.18
CA ARG A 206 -9.72 -23.52 7.27
C ARG A 206 -10.23 -24.51 8.33
N GLU A 207 -10.81 -25.64 7.94
CA GLU A 207 -11.28 -26.68 8.88
C GLU A 207 -10.11 -27.29 9.67
N ILE A 208 -9.00 -27.65 9.02
CA ILE A 208 -7.81 -28.17 9.72
C ILE A 208 -7.26 -27.14 10.70
N ARG A 209 -7.18 -25.87 10.29
CA ARG A 209 -6.70 -24.79 11.14
C ARG A 209 -7.63 -24.58 12.35
N SER A 210 -8.94 -24.51 12.13
CA SER A 210 -9.93 -24.38 13.20
C SER A 210 -9.86 -25.54 14.18
N ALA A 211 -9.71 -26.78 13.70
CA ALA A 211 -9.54 -27.94 14.57
C ALA A 211 -8.27 -27.86 15.45
N VAL A 212 -7.17 -27.34 14.90
CA VAL A 212 -5.94 -27.12 15.67
C VAL A 212 -6.10 -25.95 16.65
N GLU A 213 -6.76 -24.85 16.27
CA GLU A 213 -7.04 -23.73 17.17
C GLU A 213 -7.92 -24.16 18.36
N ASP A 214 -8.97 -24.95 18.13
CA ASP A 214 -9.82 -25.53 19.19
C ASP A 214 -8.99 -26.38 20.18
N VAL A 215 -8.13 -27.26 19.66
CA VAL A 215 -7.30 -28.14 20.49
C VAL A 215 -6.28 -27.33 21.29
N ILE A 216 -5.61 -26.34 20.68
CA ILE A 216 -4.68 -25.46 21.39
C ILE A 216 -5.42 -24.62 22.45
N GLY A 217 -6.62 -24.14 22.14
CA GLY A 217 -7.48 -23.43 23.08
C GLY A 217 -7.83 -24.28 24.30
N SER A 218 -8.25 -25.53 24.09
CA SER A 218 -8.55 -26.45 25.19
C SER A 218 -7.31 -26.81 26.02
N ILE A 219 -6.14 -26.97 25.39
CA ILE A 219 -4.86 -27.20 26.08
C ILE A 219 -4.47 -25.97 26.90
N ALA A 220 -4.64 -24.77 26.35
CA ALA A 220 -4.41 -23.52 27.08
C ALA A 220 -5.33 -23.43 28.31
N ASP A 221 -6.64 -23.68 28.14
CA ASP A 221 -7.60 -23.68 29.25
C ASP A 221 -7.21 -24.72 30.35
N LEU A 222 -6.71 -25.90 29.96
CA LEU A 222 -6.16 -26.90 30.89
C LEU A 222 -4.91 -26.40 31.63
N LEU A 223 -3.93 -25.83 30.91
CA LEU A 223 -2.72 -25.29 31.52
C LEU A 223 -3.03 -24.14 32.48
N HIS A 224 -3.98 -23.27 32.11
CA HIS A 224 -4.49 -22.19 32.97
C HIS A 224 -5.12 -22.74 34.25
N SER A 225 -5.87 -23.85 34.16
CA SER A 225 -6.46 -24.49 35.33
C SER A 225 -5.43 -25.04 36.32
N LEU A 226 -4.16 -25.23 35.91
CA LEU A 226 -3.07 -25.78 36.71
C LEU A 226 -2.10 -24.72 37.28
N LEU A 227 -2.19 -23.48 36.81
CA LEU A 227 -1.35 -22.37 37.28
C LEU A 227 -1.76 -21.93 38.69
N ASP A 228 -0.78 -21.62 39.54
CA ASP A 228 -1.02 -20.94 40.81
C ASP A 228 -1.35 -19.44 40.62
N ASP A 229 -1.85 -18.77 41.65
CA ASP A 229 -2.28 -17.36 41.57
C ASP A 229 -1.13 -16.41 41.20
N ARG A 230 0.10 -16.77 41.57
CA ARG A 230 1.29 -15.97 41.25
C ARG A 230 1.61 -16.05 39.75
N ALA A 231 1.55 -17.25 39.18
CA ALA A 231 1.80 -17.50 37.77
C ALA A 231 0.64 -17.01 36.89
N LYS A 232 -0.61 -17.10 37.37
CA LYS A 232 -1.77 -16.46 36.74
C LYS A 232 -1.61 -14.95 36.65
N LYS A 233 -1.25 -14.28 37.75
CA LYS A 233 -1.02 -12.82 37.78
C LYS A 233 0.15 -12.39 36.90
N ALA A 234 1.22 -13.20 36.83
CA ALA A 234 2.32 -12.98 35.90
C ALA A 234 1.88 -13.11 34.43
N LEU A 235 1.03 -14.09 34.12
CA LEU A 235 0.50 -14.31 32.78
C LEU A 235 -0.52 -13.24 32.38
N GLU A 236 -1.37 -12.76 33.31
CA GLU A 236 -2.25 -11.61 33.12
C GLU A 236 -1.45 -10.33 32.86
N THR A 237 -0.34 -10.14 33.56
CA THR A 237 0.52 -8.96 33.37
C THR A 237 1.20 -9.02 32.01
N ALA A 238 1.67 -10.21 31.60
CA ALA A 238 2.23 -10.45 30.26
C ALA A 238 1.18 -10.34 29.14
N SER A 239 -0.06 -10.80 29.38
CA SER A 239 -1.18 -10.66 28.44
C SER A 239 -1.60 -9.21 28.33
N LYS A 240 -1.82 -8.48 29.44
CA LYS A 240 -2.19 -7.06 29.43
C LYS A 240 -1.09 -6.18 28.80
N ALA A 241 0.18 -6.52 29.00
CA ALA A 241 1.29 -5.84 28.33
C ALA A 241 1.29 -6.09 26.80
N ARG A 242 0.89 -7.30 26.38
CA ARG A 242 0.77 -7.67 24.96
C ARG A 242 -0.49 -7.10 24.30
N ASP A 243 -1.63 -7.16 24.99
CA ASP A 243 -2.92 -6.60 24.54
C ASP A 243 -2.82 -5.06 24.38
N ARG A 244 -2.09 -4.37 25.28
CA ARG A 244 -1.74 -2.95 25.13
C ARG A 244 -0.78 -2.67 23.97
N ALA A 245 0.06 -3.62 23.60
CA ALA A 245 1.00 -3.48 22.49
C ALA A 245 0.33 -3.68 21.12
N ASP A 246 -0.71 -4.51 21.04
CA ASP A 246 -1.31 -4.99 19.78
C ASP A 246 -2.68 -4.36 19.43
N GLY A 247 -3.36 -3.66 20.35
CA GLY A 247 -4.56 -2.85 20.03
C GLY A 247 -5.83 -3.62 19.61
N VAL A 248 -6.01 -4.87 20.05
CA VAL A 248 -7.19 -5.71 19.76
C VAL A 248 -8.06 -5.90 21.02
N ILE A 249 -9.39 -5.93 20.82
CA ILE A 249 -10.43 -6.05 21.85
C ILE A 249 -10.23 -7.29 22.75
N ALA A 250 -9.98 -7.02 24.04
CA ALA A 250 -10.40 -7.66 25.31
C ALA A 250 -10.74 -9.17 25.46
N GLY A 251 -10.59 -10.04 24.45
CA GLY A 251 -11.12 -11.42 24.51
C GLY A 251 -10.38 -12.35 25.48
N VAL A 252 -9.04 -12.26 25.55
CA VAL A 252 -8.22 -13.14 26.41
C VAL A 252 -8.32 -12.70 27.87
N SER A 253 -8.26 -11.39 28.14
CA SER A 253 -8.39 -10.84 29.51
C SER A 253 -9.79 -11.08 30.11
N LYS A 254 -10.90 -10.93 29.35
CA LYS A 254 -12.25 -11.27 29.85
C LYS A 254 -12.42 -12.77 30.13
N LYS A 255 -11.86 -13.65 29.29
CA LYS A 255 -11.89 -15.10 29.53
C LYS A 255 -11.04 -15.48 30.75
N LEU A 256 -9.92 -14.78 30.99
CA LEU A 256 -9.09 -14.92 32.20
C LEU A 256 -9.83 -14.48 33.48
N GLU A 257 -10.60 -13.40 33.43
CA GLU A 257 -11.43 -12.94 34.56
C GLU A 257 -12.56 -13.94 34.87
N SER A 258 -13.22 -14.51 33.85
CA SER A 258 -14.28 -15.53 34.00
C SER A 258 -13.80 -16.86 34.60
N LEU A 259 -12.48 -17.11 34.60
CA LEU A 259 -11.85 -18.31 35.14
C LEU A 259 -11.13 -18.06 36.48
N SER A 260 -11.13 -16.81 36.98
CA SER A 260 -10.58 -16.46 38.28
C SER A 260 -11.45 -17.01 39.41
N VAL A 261 -10.82 -17.58 40.45
CA VAL A 261 -11.53 -18.27 41.54
C VAL A 261 -11.48 -17.41 42.80
N SER A 262 -12.54 -17.42 43.61
CA SER A 262 -12.53 -16.77 44.92
C SER A 262 -11.40 -17.33 45.79
N ALA A 263 -10.80 -16.48 46.60
CA ALA A 263 -9.58 -16.77 47.37
C ALA A 263 -9.70 -17.90 48.43
N ASN A 264 -10.85 -18.59 48.52
CA ASN A 264 -11.18 -19.61 49.52
C ASN A 264 -11.58 -20.99 48.94
N ALA A 265 -11.31 -21.31 47.66
CA ALA A 265 -11.70 -22.59 47.08
C ALA A 265 -10.89 -23.80 47.64
N GLU A 266 -11.61 -24.85 48.04
CA GLU A 266 -11.03 -26.12 48.53
C GLU A 266 -10.15 -26.80 47.44
N PRO A 267 -8.97 -27.36 47.79
CA PRO A 267 -8.08 -28.03 46.82
C PRO A 267 -8.76 -29.14 45.99
N ALA A 268 -9.76 -29.81 46.58
CA ALA A 268 -10.53 -30.84 45.91
C ALA A 268 -11.43 -30.28 44.78
N GLU A 269 -11.96 -29.07 44.93
CA GLU A 269 -12.81 -28.41 43.94
C GLU A 269 -11.97 -27.88 42.77
N LEU A 270 -10.81 -27.27 43.07
CA LEU A 270 -9.83 -26.85 42.06
C LEU A 270 -9.38 -28.04 41.20
N ARG A 271 -9.07 -29.18 41.84
CA ARG A 271 -8.70 -30.41 41.12
C ARG A 271 -9.85 -30.98 40.28
N LYS A 272 -11.10 -30.86 40.73
CA LYS A 272 -12.29 -31.24 39.95
C LYS A 272 -12.42 -30.38 38.67
N ARG A 273 -12.18 -29.07 38.76
CA ARG A 273 -12.17 -28.16 37.60
C ARG A 273 -11.02 -28.46 36.63
N THR A 274 -9.82 -28.73 37.14
CA THR A 274 -8.68 -29.18 36.31
C THR A 274 -8.99 -30.48 35.57
N LEU A 275 -9.62 -31.45 36.24
CA LEU A 275 -10.06 -32.69 35.59
C LEU A 275 -11.14 -32.45 34.54
N ALA A 276 -12.04 -31.48 34.75
CA ALA A 276 -13.03 -31.07 33.75
C ALA A 276 -12.35 -30.40 32.53
N ALA A 277 -11.39 -29.49 32.74
CA ALA A 277 -10.60 -28.89 31.66
C ALA A 277 -9.77 -29.94 30.90
N ASN A 278 -9.24 -30.95 31.61
CA ASN A 278 -8.55 -32.07 30.98
C ASN A 278 -9.50 -32.94 30.15
N ASN A 279 -10.73 -33.17 30.62
CA ASN A 279 -11.75 -33.85 29.85
C ASN A 279 -12.16 -33.05 28.61
N LEU A 280 -12.22 -31.72 28.69
CA LEU A 280 -12.50 -30.86 27.54
C LEU A 280 -11.43 -31.01 26.45
N VAL A 281 -10.13 -31.11 26.81
CA VAL A 281 -9.06 -31.44 25.85
C VAL A 281 -9.33 -32.78 25.17
N TRP A 282 -9.71 -33.79 25.96
CA TRP A 282 -10.00 -35.13 25.44
C TRP A 282 -11.21 -35.13 24.49
N GLU A 283 -12.31 -34.46 24.87
CA GLU A 283 -13.55 -34.31 24.10
C GLU A 283 -13.32 -33.52 22.81
N THR A 284 -12.52 -32.45 22.87
CA THR A 284 -12.15 -31.64 21.70
C THR A 284 -11.36 -32.47 20.70
N CYS A 285 -10.42 -33.31 21.17
CA CYS A 285 -9.74 -34.26 20.30
C CYS A 285 -10.70 -35.32 19.73
N ALA A 286 -11.63 -35.85 20.56
CA ALA A 286 -12.58 -36.88 20.15
C ALA A 286 -13.53 -36.38 19.03
N LYS A 287 -13.96 -35.11 19.11
CA LYS A 287 -14.77 -34.42 18.08
C LYS A 287 -14.14 -34.53 16.68
N TYR A 288 -12.82 -34.40 16.59
CA TYR A 288 -12.08 -34.37 15.32
C TYR A 288 -11.50 -35.73 14.89
N ILE A 289 -11.23 -36.66 15.82
CA ILE A 289 -10.79 -38.03 15.50
C ILE A 289 -11.87 -38.83 14.77
N GLY A 290 -13.15 -38.53 15.00
CA GLY A 290 -14.25 -39.18 14.28
C GLY A 290 -14.60 -40.58 14.78
N GLU A 291 -14.45 -40.84 16.09
CA GLU A 291 -14.79 -42.13 16.69
C GLU A 291 -16.25 -42.54 16.42
N ARG A 292 -16.45 -43.77 15.95
CA ARG A 292 -17.78 -44.37 15.74
C ARG A 292 -18.08 -45.40 16.81
N ASN A 293 -19.36 -45.62 17.08
CA ASN A 293 -19.80 -46.75 17.89
C ASN A 293 -19.46 -48.07 17.17
N ALA A 294 -19.41 -49.19 17.90
CA ALA A 294 -19.09 -50.51 17.34
C ALA A 294 -20.05 -50.98 16.23
N ASP A 295 -21.24 -50.36 16.14
CA ASP A 295 -22.26 -50.58 15.11
C ASP A 295 -22.12 -49.65 13.88
N GLY A 296 -21.11 -48.77 13.84
CA GLY A 296 -20.84 -47.85 12.74
C GLY A 296 -21.61 -46.51 12.80
N THR A 297 -22.44 -46.29 13.82
CA THR A 297 -23.18 -45.02 14.02
C THR A 297 -22.30 -43.90 14.59
N THR A 298 -22.66 -42.65 14.31
CA THR A 298 -21.95 -41.46 14.81
C THR A 298 -22.03 -41.41 16.33
N ARG A 299 -20.88 -41.43 17.01
CA ARG A 299 -20.81 -41.35 18.47
C ARG A 299 -21.22 -39.93 18.91
N THR A 300 -22.07 -39.82 19.93
CA THR A 300 -22.35 -38.54 20.60
C THR A 300 -21.56 -38.48 21.90
N VAL A 301 -20.79 -37.42 22.08
CA VAL A 301 -20.02 -37.17 23.31
C VAL A 301 -20.78 -36.13 24.12
N THR A 302 -21.09 -36.45 25.37
CA THR A 302 -21.71 -35.49 26.29
C THR A 302 -20.61 -34.64 26.91
N SER A 303 -20.46 -33.41 26.42
CA SER A 303 -19.52 -32.45 26.99
C SER A 303 -20.08 -31.88 28.27
N VAL A 304 -19.25 -31.80 29.31
CA VAL A 304 -19.61 -31.18 30.60
C VAL A 304 -18.82 -29.89 30.74
N ALA A 305 -19.49 -28.75 30.60
CA ALA A 305 -18.86 -27.47 30.82
C ALA A 305 -18.42 -27.31 32.28
N PRO A 306 -17.44 -26.42 32.60
CA PRO A 306 -16.96 -26.20 33.96
C PRO A 306 -18.05 -25.83 34.98
N ASN A 307 -19.17 -25.27 34.51
CA ASN A 307 -20.37 -24.94 35.29
C ASN A 307 -21.34 -26.13 35.48
N GLY A 308 -21.03 -27.32 34.95
CA GLY A 308 -21.83 -28.54 35.09
C GLY A 308 -22.87 -28.78 33.98
N VAL A 309 -23.04 -27.85 33.03
CA VAL A 309 -24.00 -27.99 31.92
C VAL A 309 -23.56 -29.09 30.96
N ARG A 310 -24.50 -29.97 30.60
CA ARG A 310 -24.26 -31.14 29.74
C ARG A 310 -24.76 -30.88 28.32
N THR A 311 -23.84 -30.80 27.35
CA THR A 311 -24.17 -30.55 25.95
C THR A 311 -23.82 -31.76 25.10
N LYS A 312 -24.76 -32.27 24.30
CA LYS A 312 -24.51 -33.40 23.39
C LYS A 312 -23.80 -32.93 22.13
N VAL A 313 -22.51 -33.22 22.02
CA VAL A 313 -21.70 -32.90 20.85
C VAL A 313 -21.65 -34.10 19.90
N HIS A 314 -22.00 -33.89 18.64
CA HIS A 314 -21.90 -34.93 17.60
C HIS A 314 -20.45 -35.05 17.14
N VAL A 315 -19.90 -36.26 17.14
CA VAL A 315 -18.53 -36.53 16.66
C VAL A 315 -18.52 -36.48 15.13
N LYS A 316 -18.07 -35.36 14.55
CA LYS A 316 -18.13 -35.10 13.10
C LYS A 316 -16.91 -35.63 12.33
N GLY A 317 -15.74 -35.77 12.98
CA GLY A 317 -14.48 -36.12 12.33
C GLY A 317 -13.98 -35.03 11.36
N LEU A 318 -12.70 -35.06 10.97
CA LEU A 318 -12.16 -34.11 9.97
C LEU A 318 -12.65 -34.45 8.55
N SER A 319 -12.98 -33.42 7.76
CA SER A 319 -13.26 -33.59 6.32
C SER A 319 -12.08 -34.21 5.58
N LYS A 320 -12.36 -35.03 4.57
CA LYS A 320 -11.30 -35.72 3.78
C LYS A 320 -10.92 -34.99 2.50
N SER A 321 -11.72 -34.00 2.09
CA SER A 321 -11.51 -33.20 0.89
C SER A 321 -12.10 -31.80 1.03
N ASN A 322 -11.71 -30.89 0.13
CA ASN A 322 -12.28 -29.53 0.08
C ASN A 322 -13.79 -29.53 -0.15
N LEU A 323 -14.27 -30.45 -0.99
CA LEU A 323 -15.70 -30.58 -1.27
C LEU A 323 -16.49 -31.00 -0.03
N GLU A 324 -15.95 -31.91 0.79
CA GLU A 324 -16.59 -32.30 2.04
C GLU A 324 -16.59 -31.13 3.04
N ALA A 325 -15.48 -30.40 3.15
CA ALA A 325 -15.37 -29.23 4.01
C ALA A 325 -16.33 -28.09 3.60
N CYS A 326 -16.39 -27.77 2.31
CA CYS A 326 -17.31 -26.76 1.77
C CYS A 326 -18.77 -27.15 1.97
N LYS A 327 -19.15 -28.41 1.70
CA LYS A 327 -20.51 -28.91 1.98
C LYS A 327 -20.89 -28.74 3.45
N ARG A 328 -19.98 -29.06 4.38
CA ARG A 328 -20.24 -28.90 5.82
C ARG A 328 -20.37 -27.43 6.21
N SER A 329 -19.48 -26.58 5.71
CA SER A 329 -19.50 -25.13 5.94
C SER A 329 -20.83 -24.52 5.52
N TRP A 330 -21.28 -24.80 4.29
CA TRP A 330 -22.55 -24.33 3.75
C TRP A 330 -23.76 -24.85 4.53
N ASN A 331 -23.78 -26.13 4.93
CA ASN A 331 -24.88 -26.65 5.75
C ASN A 331 -24.95 -25.96 7.11
N ASN A 332 -23.81 -25.70 7.77
CA ASN A 332 -23.81 -24.98 9.05
C ASN A 332 -24.32 -23.54 8.87
N ARG A 333 -23.93 -22.88 7.78
CA ARG A 333 -24.37 -21.52 7.46
C ARG A 333 -25.86 -21.41 7.20
N VAL A 334 -26.47 -22.41 6.56
CA VAL A 334 -27.93 -22.48 6.39
C VAL A 334 -28.65 -22.45 7.74
N GLU A 335 -28.14 -23.16 8.74
CA GLU A 335 -28.74 -23.15 10.08
C GLU A 335 -28.59 -21.78 10.75
N LEU A 336 -27.41 -21.17 10.70
CA LEU A 336 -27.18 -19.81 11.24
C LEU A 336 -28.07 -18.76 10.56
N MET A 337 -28.19 -18.82 9.24
CA MET A 337 -29.05 -17.90 8.49
C MET A 337 -30.54 -18.14 8.78
N ARG A 338 -30.95 -19.37 9.14
CA ARG A 338 -32.33 -19.65 9.58
C ARG A 338 -32.58 -19.11 10.98
N ASP A 339 -31.59 -19.20 11.87
CA ASP A 339 -31.67 -18.65 13.22
C ASP A 339 -31.86 -17.13 13.15
N GLY A 340 -31.06 -16.40 12.38
CA GLY A 340 -31.26 -14.95 12.19
C GLY A 340 -32.62 -14.57 11.57
N LEU A 341 -33.18 -15.41 10.70
CA LEU A 341 -34.55 -15.21 10.19
C LEU A 341 -35.61 -15.48 11.26
N GLN A 342 -35.36 -16.42 12.17
CA GLN A 342 -36.27 -16.74 13.28
C GLN A 342 -36.25 -15.62 14.33
N GLU A 343 -35.08 -15.09 14.68
CA GLU A 343 -34.94 -13.92 15.55
C GLU A 343 -35.74 -12.72 15.03
N LEU A 344 -35.66 -12.46 13.72
CA LEU A 344 -36.39 -11.37 13.09
C LEU A 344 -37.91 -11.57 13.13
N LYS A 345 -38.41 -12.82 13.11
CA LYS A 345 -39.84 -13.12 13.28
C LYS A 345 -40.30 -12.98 14.72
N GLU A 346 -39.49 -13.43 15.68
CA GLU A 346 -39.77 -13.29 17.11
C GLU A 346 -39.84 -11.81 17.50
N GLY A 347 -38.97 -10.96 16.94
CA GLY A 347 -39.05 -9.51 17.08
C GLY A 347 -40.35 -8.89 16.53
N ILE A 348 -40.94 -9.46 15.46
CA ILE A 348 -42.23 -9.00 14.90
C ILE A 348 -43.41 -9.37 15.81
N GLU A 349 -43.37 -10.57 16.40
CA GLU A 349 -44.43 -11.15 17.22
C GLU A 349 -44.41 -10.71 18.68
N ALA A 350 -43.34 -10.05 19.14
CA ALA A 350 -43.27 -9.45 20.47
C ALA A 350 -44.32 -8.32 20.63
N ASP A 351 -45.40 -8.60 21.36
CA ASP A 351 -46.42 -7.61 21.73
C ASP A 351 -46.04 -6.86 23.03
N GLN A 352 -46.55 -5.63 23.16
CA GLN A 352 -46.44 -4.81 24.37
C GLN A 352 -47.08 -5.57 25.56
N SER A 353 -46.29 -6.37 26.26
CA SER A 353 -46.64 -6.76 27.62
C SER A 353 -46.33 -5.56 28.53
N PRO A 354 -47.27 -5.08 29.34
CA PRO A 354 -46.98 -4.01 30.29
C PRO A 354 -45.87 -4.49 31.22
N ALA A 355 -44.88 -3.64 31.45
CA ALA A 355 -43.82 -3.89 32.41
C ALA A 355 -44.43 -4.35 33.74
N PRO A 356 -43.92 -5.40 34.40
CA PRO A 356 -44.43 -5.80 35.69
C PRO A 356 -44.23 -4.63 36.67
N GLU A 357 -45.31 -4.24 37.34
CA GLU A 357 -45.27 -3.26 38.42
C GLU A 357 -44.19 -3.66 39.43
N ALA A 358 -43.36 -2.69 39.82
CA ALA A 358 -42.37 -2.84 40.85
C ALA A 358 -43.03 -3.37 42.13
N ASN A 359 -42.79 -4.64 42.43
CA ASN A 359 -43.18 -5.25 43.69
C ASN A 359 -41.94 -5.20 44.59
N ASP A 360 -42.00 -4.32 45.59
CA ASP A 360 -41.03 -4.27 46.69
C ASP A 360 -41.00 -5.62 47.42
N GLY A 361 -39.87 -6.33 47.43
CA GLY A 361 -39.63 -7.45 48.35
C GLY A 361 -38.64 -8.51 47.90
N ASP A 362 -37.49 -8.53 48.59
CA ASP A 362 -36.55 -9.64 48.89
C ASP A 362 -35.87 -10.49 47.78
N ASP A 363 -34.53 -10.51 47.95
CA ASP A 363 -33.55 -11.60 47.78
C ASP A 363 -33.19 -12.21 46.40
N ASP A 364 -31.92 -11.95 46.03
CA ASP A 364 -30.90 -12.92 45.61
C ASP A 364 -31.29 -14.02 44.60
N GLN A 365 -31.43 -13.64 43.32
CA GLN A 365 -30.93 -14.36 42.14
C GLN A 365 -31.31 -13.61 40.87
N ALA A 366 -30.43 -12.72 40.40
CA ALA A 366 -30.52 -12.20 39.03
C ALA A 366 -29.70 -13.12 38.12
N ASP A 367 -30.37 -13.80 37.19
CA ASP A 367 -29.73 -14.53 36.10
C ASP A 367 -28.84 -13.57 35.29
N GLU A 368 -27.53 -13.75 35.38
CA GLU A 368 -26.47 -12.95 34.72
C GLU A 368 -26.42 -13.15 33.18
N PHE A 369 -27.55 -13.53 32.56
CA PHE A 369 -27.70 -13.81 31.12
C PHE A 369 -29.03 -13.31 30.53
N SER A 370 -29.67 -12.30 31.13
CA SER A 370 -30.79 -11.61 30.48
C SER A 370 -30.26 -10.49 29.57
N PHE A 371 -30.50 -10.60 28.26
CA PHE A 371 -30.35 -9.48 27.33
C PHE A 371 -31.31 -8.34 27.70
N PRO A 372 -30.98 -7.08 27.39
CA PRO A 372 -31.90 -5.96 27.56
C PRO A 372 -33.22 -6.27 26.86
N ALA A 373 -34.36 -6.00 27.51
CA ALA A 373 -35.66 -6.19 26.87
C ALA A 373 -35.74 -5.30 25.62
N ALA A 374 -35.89 -5.90 24.44
CA ALA A 374 -35.96 -5.19 23.17
C ALA A 374 -37.05 -4.10 23.22
N THR A 375 -36.69 -2.88 22.82
CA THR A 375 -37.61 -1.73 22.79
C THR A 375 -38.84 -2.07 21.94
N PRO A 376 -40.08 -1.84 22.41
CA PRO A 376 -41.28 -2.19 21.66
C PRO A 376 -41.34 -1.46 20.32
N LEU A 377 -41.32 -2.22 19.22
CA LEU A 377 -41.32 -1.69 17.86
C LEU A 377 -42.67 -1.02 17.51
N SER A 378 -42.61 0.13 16.82
CA SER A 378 -43.80 0.82 16.30
C SER A 378 -44.52 0.00 15.22
N PRO A 379 -45.82 0.24 14.95
CA PRO A 379 -46.54 -0.45 13.87
C PRO A 379 -45.85 -0.35 12.50
N GLU A 380 -45.26 0.81 12.19
CA GLU A 380 -44.52 1.03 10.93
C GLU A 380 -43.17 0.29 10.91
N GLN A 381 -42.50 0.16 12.07
CA GLN A 381 -41.29 -0.65 12.20
C GLN A 381 -41.60 -2.16 12.07
N LYS A 382 -42.71 -2.63 12.65
CA LYS A 382 -43.17 -4.02 12.49
C LYS A 382 -43.51 -4.35 11.03
N ASP A 383 -44.13 -3.43 10.29
CA ASP A 383 -44.41 -3.61 8.86
C ASP A 383 -43.13 -3.64 8.01
N ARG A 384 -42.13 -2.81 8.33
CA ARG A 384 -40.80 -2.84 7.69
C ARG A 384 -40.05 -4.13 7.98
N LEU A 385 -40.06 -4.61 9.22
CA LEU A 385 -39.48 -5.91 9.59
C LEU A 385 -40.16 -7.08 8.87
N ARG A 386 -41.50 -7.05 8.73
CA ARG A 386 -42.21 -8.05 7.91
C ARG A 386 -41.72 -8.06 6.46
N GLN A 387 -41.49 -6.89 5.89
CA GLN A 387 -40.93 -6.75 4.53
C GLN A 387 -39.49 -7.31 4.44
N LEU A 388 -38.61 -6.94 5.37
CA LEU A 388 -37.23 -7.43 5.44
C LEU A 388 -37.15 -8.95 5.69
N SER A 389 -38.04 -9.51 6.51
CA SER A 389 -38.11 -10.95 6.77
C SER A 389 -38.35 -11.77 5.49
N ASN A 390 -39.13 -11.24 4.55
CA ASN A 390 -39.38 -11.89 3.27
C ASN A 390 -38.15 -11.86 2.37
N LEU A 391 -37.39 -10.77 2.37
CA LEU A 391 -36.12 -10.66 1.65
C LEU A 391 -35.07 -11.61 2.21
N VAL A 392 -34.90 -11.63 3.53
CA VAL A 392 -33.98 -12.55 4.22
C VAL A 392 -34.32 -14.00 3.91
N LYS A 393 -35.62 -14.35 3.96
CA LYS A 393 -36.11 -15.67 3.57
C LYS A 393 -35.75 -16.04 2.12
N MET A 394 -35.81 -15.09 1.17
CA MET A 394 -35.41 -15.33 -0.22
C MET A 394 -33.90 -15.49 -0.37
N GLY A 395 -33.08 -14.75 0.38
CA GLY A 395 -31.64 -14.96 0.46
C GLY A 395 -31.27 -16.35 0.98
N ASN A 396 -31.91 -16.80 2.08
CA ASN A 396 -31.75 -18.15 2.62
C ASN A 396 -32.10 -19.23 1.58
N LEU A 397 -33.22 -19.06 0.88
CA LEU A 397 -33.66 -20.01 -0.14
C LEU A 397 -32.67 -20.08 -1.32
N THR A 398 -32.09 -18.95 -1.71
CA THR A 398 -31.07 -18.86 -2.76
C THR A 398 -29.80 -19.62 -2.33
N HIS A 399 -29.35 -19.40 -1.09
CA HIS A 399 -28.21 -20.13 -0.50
C HIS A 399 -28.45 -21.65 -0.46
N GLU A 400 -29.62 -22.09 -0.02
CA GLU A 400 -30.01 -23.51 0.01
C GLU A 400 -30.07 -24.15 -1.39
N ASN A 401 -30.56 -23.42 -2.39
CA ASN A 401 -30.69 -23.93 -3.74
C ASN A 401 -29.31 -24.09 -4.43
N ILE A 402 -28.37 -23.18 -4.17
CA ILE A 402 -26.98 -23.30 -4.64
C ILE A 402 -26.31 -24.52 -4.00
N LEU A 403 -26.52 -24.76 -2.69
CA LEU A 403 -26.02 -25.97 -2.02
C LEU A 403 -26.53 -27.26 -2.68
N LYS A 404 -27.82 -27.31 -3.06
CA LYS A 404 -28.39 -28.47 -3.78
C LYS A 404 -27.68 -28.72 -5.12
N GLU A 405 -27.32 -27.67 -5.85
CA GLU A 405 -26.60 -27.79 -7.12
C GLU A 405 -25.12 -28.20 -6.94
N ILE A 406 -24.42 -27.67 -5.92
CA ILE A 406 -23.05 -28.12 -5.55
C ILE A 406 -23.05 -29.61 -5.23
N VAL A 407 -24.09 -30.11 -4.56
CA VAL A 407 -24.23 -31.54 -4.22
C VAL A 407 -24.47 -32.40 -5.47
N LYS A 408 -25.28 -31.92 -6.43
CA LYS A 408 -25.59 -32.66 -7.68
C LYS A 408 -24.40 -32.77 -8.64
N SER A 409 -23.53 -31.76 -8.72
CA SER A 409 -22.39 -31.72 -9.65
C SER A 409 -21.25 -32.72 -9.33
N SER A 410 -21.32 -33.40 -8.19
CA SER A 410 -20.27 -34.25 -7.63
C SER A 410 -19.97 -35.57 -8.39
N ALA A 411 -20.56 -35.84 -9.55
CA ALA A 411 -20.41 -37.13 -10.26
C ALA A 411 -19.35 -37.15 -11.39
N ALA A 412 -18.93 -36.01 -11.95
CA ALA A 412 -17.85 -35.98 -12.95
C ALA A 412 -17.26 -34.56 -13.14
N HIS A 413 -15.95 -34.44 -12.93
CA HIS A 413 -15.04 -33.38 -13.40
C HIS A 413 -15.30 -31.90 -12.99
N GLY A 414 -14.50 -31.43 -12.02
CA GLY A 414 -13.62 -30.24 -12.12
C GLY A 414 -14.16 -28.84 -12.44
N SER A 415 -15.45 -28.60 -12.68
CA SER A 415 -15.91 -27.34 -13.29
C SER A 415 -16.43 -26.25 -12.33
N ILE A 416 -16.45 -26.48 -11.01
CA ILE A 416 -16.98 -25.52 -10.01
C ILE A 416 -15.85 -25.06 -9.08
N ASP A 417 -15.64 -23.75 -9.01
CA ASP A 417 -14.73 -23.13 -8.03
C ASP A 417 -15.39 -23.09 -6.65
N LEU A 418 -15.14 -24.15 -5.87
CA LEU A 418 -15.68 -24.31 -4.52
C LEU A 418 -15.21 -23.22 -3.55
N ASP A 419 -14.00 -22.67 -3.75
CA ASP A 419 -13.42 -21.68 -2.84
C ASP A 419 -14.08 -20.32 -3.06
N LYS A 420 -14.36 -19.96 -4.32
CA LYS A 420 -15.05 -18.72 -4.64
C LYS A 420 -16.52 -18.73 -4.22
N VAL A 421 -17.17 -19.88 -4.40
CA VAL A 421 -18.53 -20.11 -3.93
C VAL A 421 -18.59 -19.99 -2.40
N GLU A 422 -17.69 -20.65 -1.67
CA GLU A 422 -17.58 -20.52 -0.20
C GLU A 422 -17.47 -19.07 0.29
N GLU A 423 -16.63 -18.25 -0.34
CA GLU A 423 -16.41 -16.86 0.08
C GLU A 423 -17.68 -16.00 -0.08
N LEU A 424 -18.41 -16.17 -1.19
CA LEU A 424 -19.68 -15.47 -1.41
C LEU A 424 -20.77 -15.93 -0.44
N GLY A 425 -20.77 -17.22 -0.09
CA GLY A 425 -21.65 -17.74 0.96
C GLY A 425 -21.41 -17.05 2.29
N LYS A 426 -20.14 -16.87 2.69
CA LYS A 426 -19.74 -16.19 3.93
C LYS A 426 -20.16 -14.72 3.97
N GLN A 427 -19.93 -13.99 2.88
CA GLN A 427 -20.33 -12.58 2.77
C GLN A 427 -21.84 -12.39 2.94
N LEU A 428 -22.64 -13.33 2.43
CA LEU A 428 -24.10 -13.30 2.59
C LEU A 428 -24.54 -13.54 4.04
N GLU A 429 -23.90 -14.48 4.73
CA GLU A 429 -24.16 -14.73 6.15
C GLU A 429 -23.83 -13.52 7.01
N GLU A 430 -22.63 -12.95 6.86
CA GLU A 430 -22.16 -11.81 7.66
C GLU A 430 -23.05 -10.57 7.44
N ALA A 431 -23.39 -10.27 6.19
CA ALA A 431 -24.27 -9.15 5.89
C ALA A 431 -25.72 -9.37 6.38
N GLN A 432 -26.17 -10.63 6.49
CA GLN A 432 -27.47 -10.93 7.08
C GLN A 432 -27.48 -10.68 8.59
N ASP A 433 -26.43 -11.12 9.27
CA ASP A 433 -26.27 -10.97 10.72
C ASP A 433 -26.24 -9.48 11.10
N GLU A 434 -25.45 -8.67 10.39
CA GLU A 434 -25.39 -7.22 10.58
C GLU A 434 -26.75 -6.53 10.35
N LEU A 435 -27.49 -6.97 9.32
CA LEU A 435 -28.82 -6.43 9.03
C LEU A 435 -29.84 -6.80 10.11
N VAL A 436 -29.84 -8.05 10.59
CA VAL A 436 -30.73 -8.50 11.68
C VAL A 436 -30.41 -7.74 12.96
N ALA A 437 -29.12 -7.57 13.27
CA ALA A 437 -28.67 -6.84 14.46
C ALA A 437 -29.10 -5.36 14.41
N ALA A 438 -28.88 -4.67 13.29
CA ALA A 438 -29.32 -3.29 13.10
C ALA A 438 -30.84 -3.12 13.23
N CYS A 439 -31.60 -4.14 12.82
CA CYS A 439 -33.06 -4.13 12.87
C CYS A 439 -33.65 -4.37 14.27
N LEU A 440 -32.99 -5.16 15.12
CA LEU A 440 -33.54 -5.58 16.42
C LEU A 440 -32.93 -4.82 17.61
N TYR A 441 -31.65 -4.43 17.52
CA TYR A 441 -30.89 -3.91 18.67
C TYR A 441 -30.43 -2.45 18.50
N GLY A 442 -30.52 -1.87 17.30
CA GLY A 442 -30.06 -0.49 17.05
C GLY A 442 -28.52 -0.33 17.12
N GLU A 443 -28.02 0.87 16.85
CA GLU A 443 -26.58 1.12 16.58
C GLU A 443 -25.67 0.93 17.81
N ALA A 444 -26.16 1.24 19.02
CA ALA A 444 -25.40 1.15 20.27
C ALA A 444 -25.24 -0.30 20.80
N ASP A 445 -26.29 -1.13 20.70
CA ASP A 445 -26.26 -2.52 21.19
C ASP A 445 -25.82 -3.54 20.11
N ALA A 446 -25.85 -3.18 18.82
CA ALA A 446 -25.30 -4.01 17.74
C ALA A 446 -23.76 -4.01 17.66
N GLY A 447 -23.06 -3.32 18.58
CA GLY A 447 -21.60 -3.19 18.54
C GLY A 447 -21.08 -2.36 17.36
N LEU A 448 -21.95 -1.54 16.75
CA LEU A 448 -21.64 -0.66 15.62
C LEU A 448 -21.13 0.72 16.07
N GLU A 449 -20.80 0.91 17.36
CA GLU A 449 -20.29 2.19 17.87
C GLU A 449 -19.04 2.66 17.11
N MET A 450 -19.20 3.79 16.44
CA MET A 450 -18.12 4.64 15.96
C MET A 450 -17.48 5.36 17.17
N LYS A 451 -16.81 4.63 18.06
CA LYS A 451 -15.93 5.20 19.09
C LYS A 451 -14.47 4.97 18.76
N MET A 452 -13.97 5.73 17.78
CA MET A 452 -12.54 6.04 17.63
C MET A 452 -12.28 7.47 17.12
N PHE A 453 -13.28 8.35 17.17
CA PHE A 453 -13.15 9.77 16.86
C PHE A 453 -14.10 10.56 17.76
N ASP A 454 -13.67 10.79 19.00
CA ASP A 454 -13.95 12.00 19.79
C ASP A 454 -13.32 11.84 21.17
N HIS A 455 -12.08 12.31 21.30
CA HIS A 455 -11.47 12.61 22.59
C HIS A 455 -10.50 13.77 22.39
N GLU A 456 -11.04 14.91 21.94
CA GLU A 456 -10.42 16.23 22.09
C GLU A 456 -11.50 17.24 22.49
N ALA A 457 -12.02 17.12 23.71
CA ALA A 457 -12.73 18.19 24.40
C ALA A 457 -12.81 17.84 25.90
N GLU A 458 -11.78 18.22 26.66
CA GLU A 458 -11.83 18.56 28.09
C GLU A 458 -10.39 18.83 28.57
N ASP A 459 -9.96 20.09 28.44
CA ASP A 459 -9.03 20.77 29.34
C ASP A 459 -8.88 22.20 28.79
N ASP A 460 -9.71 23.12 29.31
CA ASP A 460 -9.42 24.56 29.44
C ASP A 460 -10.68 25.24 30.04
N GLU A 461 -10.87 25.07 31.35
CA GLU A 461 -11.61 26.05 32.17
C GLU A 461 -10.62 27.18 32.49
N ASP A 462 -10.72 28.32 31.78
CA ASP A 462 -10.42 29.67 32.27
C ASP A 462 -10.50 30.67 31.11
N ASP A 463 -11.65 31.35 30.95
CA ASP A 463 -11.70 32.82 30.83
C ASP A 463 -13.15 33.29 30.50
N GLU A 464 -13.69 34.08 31.41
CA GLU A 464 -14.92 34.84 31.28
C GLU A 464 -14.77 36.01 30.27
N ASP A 465 -15.92 36.44 29.74
CA ASP A 465 -16.20 37.72 29.08
C ASP A 465 -15.80 37.94 27.60
N ALA A 466 -16.79 37.88 26.70
CA ALA A 466 -17.42 39.05 26.05
C ALA A 466 -17.97 38.78 24.62
N ASN A 467 -19.31 38.74 24.53
CA ASN A 467 -20.17 39.21 23.41
C ASN A 467 -19.70 39.14 21.93
N GLY A 468 -20.18 38.12 21.22
CA GLY A 468 -21.29 38.27 20.24
C GLY A 468 -21.00 38.83 18.83
N ALA A 469 -20.90 37.93 17.84
CA ALA A 469 -21.68 37.96 16.59
C ALA A 469 -21.43 36.66 15.79
N ALA A 470 -22.53 35.95 15.50
CA ALA A 470 -22.56 34.59 14.97
C ALA A 470 -22.04 34.42 13.54
N ALA A 471 -21.17 33.43 13.34
CA ALA A 471 -20.98 32.74 12.07
C ALA A 471 -21.63 31.36 12.18
N ALA A 472 -22.65 31.13 11.34
CA ALA A 472 -23.32 29.84 11.18
C ALA A 472 -22.83 29.17 9.89
N ALA A 473 -22.70 27.83 9.96
CA ALA A 473 -22.58 26.82 8.90
C ALA A 473 -21.25 26.04 8.89
N ASP A 474 -21.20 24.92 9.62
CA ASP A 474 -21.19 23.55 9.07
C ASP A 474 -20.95 22.56 10.21
N ASP A 475 -22.03 21.95 10.72
CA ASP A 475 -21.95 20.80 11.62
C ASP A 475 -23.22 19.95 11.41
N ALA A 476 -23.17 19.03 10.45
CA ALA A 476 -24.35 18.31 9.94
C ALA A 476 -24.62 16.95 10.62
N ASP A 477 -23.76 16.48 11.54
CA ASP A 477 -23.98 15.23 12.28
C ASP A 477 -24.26 15.45 13.79
N ALA A 478 -24.28 16.70 14.28
CA ALA A 478 -24.44 16.97 15.71
C ALA A 478 -25.90 16.91 16.24
N HIS A 479 -26.90 16.63 15.39
CA HIS A 479 -28.32 16.64 15.78
C HIS A 479 -29.18 15.56 15.10
N LEU A 480 -28.68 14.32 14.99
CA LEU A 480 -29.55 13.18 14.65
C LEU A 480 -30.28 12.70 15.90
N THR A 481 -31.60 12.52 15.81
CA THR A 481 -32.35 11.81 16.86
C THR A 481 -32.00 10.31 16.84
N ASP A 482 -32.10 9.61 17.96
CA ASP A 482 -31.83 8.16 18.06
C ASP A 482 -32.58 7.35 16.99
N GLY A 483 -33.80 7.78 16.63
CA GLY A 483 -34.59 7.17 15.56
C GLY A 483 -33.96 7.35 14.16
N GLN A 484 -33.35 8.49 13.86
CA GLN A 484 -32.70 8.75 12.57
C GLN A 484 -31.35 8.03 12.43
N ALA A 485 -30.62 7.86 13.52
CA ALA A 485 -29.38 7.08 13.54
C ALA A 485 -29.63 5.58 13.27
N ILE A 486 -30.63 5.01 13.94
CA ILE A 486 -31.08 3.62 13.69
C ILE A 486 -31.53 3.43 12.24
N GLU A 487 -32.28 4.39 11.69
CA GLU A 487 -32.69 4.35 10.28
C GLU A 487 -31.48 4.39 9.33
N LYS A 488 -30.49 5.26 9.57
CA LYS A 488 -29.25 5.31 8.77
C LYS A 488 -28.48 3.98 8.82
N ALA A 489 -28.38 3.36 10.00
CA ALA A 489 -27.72 2.05 10.19
C ALA A 489 -28.45 0.90 9.46
N ILE A 490 -29.78 0.87 9.51
CA ILE A 490 -30.60 -0.11 8.78
C ILE A 490 -30.42 0.03 7.26
N LEU A 491 -30.38 1.25 6.71
CA LEU A 491 -30.15 1.43 5.26
C LEU A 491 -28.78 0.95 4.81
N ARG A 492 -27.73 1.22 5.59
CA ARG A 492 -26.36 0.82 5.28
C ARG A 492 -26.20 -0.70 5.28
N THR A 493 -26.66 -1.36 6.34
CA THR A 493 -26.59 -2.83 6.46
C THR A 493 -27.49 -3.52 5.43
N PHE A 494 -28.63 -2.92 5.08
CA PHE A 494 -29.47 -3.38 4.00
C PHE A 494 -28.77 -3.36 2.65
N GLU A 495 -28.01 -2.31 2.34
CA GLU A 495 -27.21 -2.23 1.11
C GLU A 495 -26.11 -3.29 1.05
N GLN A 496 -25.42 -3.55 2.16
CA GLN A 496 -24.41 -4.61 2.24
C GLN A 496 -25.04 -5.99 1.99
N TYR A 497 -26.21 -6.25 2.57
CA TYR A 497 -26.96 -7.49 2.35
C TYR A 497 -27.38 -7.66 0.87
N VAL A 498 -27.87 -6.58 0.25
CA VAL A 498 -28.20 -6.55 -1.19
C VAL A 498 -26.99 -6.93 -2.04
N GLN A 499 -25.84 -6.31 -1.78
CA GLN A 499 -24.63 -6.56 -2.56
C GLN A 499 -24.16 -8.01 -2.44
N ALA A 500 -24.24 -8.60 -1.24
CA ALA A 500 -23.86 -9.99 -1.02
C ALA A 500 -24.78 -10.97 -1.77
N VAL A 501 -26.10 -10.73 -1.73
CA VAL A 501 -27.10 -11.51 -2.50
C VAL A 501 -26.81 -11.45 -4.00
N VAL A 502 -26.49 -10.26 -4.52
CA VAL A 502 -26.22 -10.03 -5.95
C VAL A 502 -24.90 -10.64 -6.39
N GLY A 503 -23.87 -10.55 -5.53
CA GLY A 503 -22.59 -11.24 -5.75
C GLY A 503 -22.78 -12.75 -5.86
N LEU A 504 -23.66 -13.33 -5.06
CA LEU A 504 -23.99 -14.75 -5.09
C LEU A 504 -24.86 -15.12 -6.31
N SER A 505 -25.82 -14.28 -6.71
CA SER A 505 -26.70 -14.53 -7.87
C SER A 505 -25.95 -14.42 -9.22
N ALA A 506 -24.81 -13.72 -9.26
CA ALA A 506 -23.92 -13.67 -10.43
C ALA A 506 -23.34 -15.05 -10.83
N TYR A 507 -23.34 -16.03 -9.92
CA TYR A 507 -22.93 -17.42 -10.21
C TYR A 507 -24.07 -18.31 -10.76
N VAL A 508 -25.28 -17.75 -10.84
CA VAL A 508 -26.53 -18.46 -11.09
C VAL A 508 -27.30 -17.91 -12.30
N THR A 509 -27.21 -16.60 -12.61
CA THR A 509 -28.00 -15.91 -13.66
C THR A 509 -27.20 -14.85 -14.43
N ASP A 510 -27.73 -14.38 -15.58
CA ASP A 510 -27.01 -13.51 -16.53
C ASP A 510 -26.62 -12.13 -15.96
N ARG A 511 -25.35 -11.75 -16.17
CA ARG A 511 -24.57 -10.90 -15.25
C ARG A 511 -24.76 -9.39 -15.43
N GLU A 512 -25.14 -8.92 -16.61
CA GLU A 512 -24.95 -7.49 -16.95
C GLU A 512 -26.14 -6.62 -16.55
N GLU A 513 -27.37 -7.07 -16.78
CA GLU A 513 -28.56 -6.25 -16.51
C GLU A 513 -28.89 -6.14 -15.00
N LEU A 514 -28.53 -7.16 -14.21
CA LEU A 514 -28.87 -7.24 -12.78
C LEU A 514 -27.93 -6.40 -11.89
N VAL A 515 -26.63 -6.49 -12.16
CA VAL A 515 -25.57 -5.76 -11.42
C VAL A 515 -25.66 -4.26 -11.72
N GLU A 516 -25.91 -3.89 -12.98
CA GLU A 516 -26.09 -2.49 -13.37
C GLU A 516 -27.32 -1.86 -12.73
N LYS A 517 -28.47 -2.57 -12.70
CA LYS A 517 -29.69 -2.06 -12.04
C LYS A 517 -29.56 -1.92 -10.53
N VAL A 518 -28.85 -2.82 -9.86
CA VAL A 518 -28.61 -2.74 -8.41
C VAL A 518 -27.63 -1.61 -8.08
N ASN A 519 -26.51 -1.49 -8.81
CA ASN A 519 -25.53 -0.42 -8.59
C ASN A 519 -26.11 0.98 -8.86
N ILE A 520 -26.96 1.12 -9.88
CA ILE A 520 -27.66 2.37 -10.18
C ILE A 520 -28.67 2.73 -9.09
N ALA A 521 -29.33 1.73 -8.49
CA ALA A 521 -30.31 1.95 -7.43
C ALA A 521 -29.69 2.17 -6.03
N SER A 522 -28.43 1.77 -5.83
CA SER A 522 -27.66 1.99 -4.59
C SER A 522 -27.00 3.37 -4.50
N ALA A 523 -27.04 4.20 -5.55
CA ALA A 523 -26.58 5.59 -5.48
C ALA A 523 -27.56 6.45 -4.65
N THR A 524 -27.12 7.02 -3.54
CA THR A 524 -27.98 7.82 -2.65
C THR A 524 -28.17 9.25 -3.13
N ASP A 525 -29.43 9.68 -3.09
CA ASP A 525 -29.91 11.05 -3.17
C ASP A 525 -29.83 11.70 -1.78
N GLU A 526 -29.20 12.86 -1.65
CA GLU A 526 -28.95 13.60 -0.40
C GLU A 526 -30.21 14.25 0.22
N GLN A 527 -31.41 13.94 -0.28
CA GLN A 527 -32.64 14.70 0.00
C GLN A 527 -33.50 14.15 1.16
N GLY A 528 -32.98 13.25 2.00
CA GLY A 528 -33.45 13.10 3.38
C GLY A 528 -34.83 12.45 3.65
N ASP A 529 -35.39 11.65 2.73
CA ASP A 529 -36.62 10.87 2.99
C ASP A 529 -36.35 9.35 2.97
N PHE A 530 -36.09 8.78 4.16
CA PHE A 530 -35.82 7.36 4.37
C PHE A 530 -36.89 6.45 3.74
N ALA A 531 -38.17 6.79 3.90
CA ALA A 531 -39.28 5.92 3.52
C ALA A 531 -39.37 5.75 2.00
N ARG A 532 -39.11 6.84 1.25
CA ARG A 532 -39.07 6.83 -0.22
C ARG A 532 -37.86 6.05 -0.75
N VAL A 533 -36.67 6.28 -0.18
CA VAL A 533 -35.43 5.60 -0.58
C VAL A 533 -35.50 4.10 -0.29
N PHE A 534 -35.94 3.73 0.91
CA PHE A 534 -36.13 2.34 1.32
C PHE A 534 -37.15 1.62 0.42
N SER A 535 -38.31 2.21 0.17
CA SER A 535 -39.37 1.58 -0.65
C SER A 535 -38.93 1.35 -2.11
N ALA A 536 -38.21 2.31 -2.70
CA ALA A 536 -37.70 2.17 -4.07
C ALA A 536 -36.64 1.06 -4.18
N LYS A 537 -35.70 1.02 -3.23
CA LYS A 537 -34.65 -0.01 -3.14
C LYS A 537 -35.24 -1.40 -2.86
N PHE A 538 -36.20 -1.48 -1.94
CA PHE A 538 -36.90 -2.71 -1.56
C PHE A 538 -37.66 -3.36 -2.72
N ASN A 539 -38.43 -2.58 -3.49
CA ASN A 539 -39.23 -3.10 -4.61
C ASN A 539 -38.36 -3.64 -5.74
N LEU A 540 -37.25 -2.96 -6.05
CA LEU A 540 -36.31 -3.41 -7.08
C LEU A 540 -35.60 -4.71 -6.65
N LEU A 541 -35.14 -4.77 -5.40
CA LEU A 541 -34.47 -5.95 -4.85
C LEU A 541 -35.40 -7.16 -4.75
N SER A 542 -36.64 -6.96 -4.28
CA SER A 542 -37.63 -8.04 -4.17
C SER A 542 -37.90 -8.70 -5.52
N LYS A 543 -37.94 -7.90 -6.60
CA LYS A 543 -38.08 -8.40 -7.96
C LYS A 543 -36.87 -9.26 -8.38
N VAL A 544 -35.66 -8.75 -8.12
CA VAL A 544 -34.40 -9.44 -8.43
C VAL A 544 -34.28 -10.78 -7.69
N LEU A 545 -34.56 -10.80 -6.39
CA LEU A 545 -34.52 -12.01 -5.56
C LEU A 545 -35.59 -13.03 -5.95
N SER A 546 -36.80 -12.56 -6.28
CA SER A 546 -37.86 -13.43 -6.76
C SER A 546 -37.45 -14.12 -8.07
N GLU A 547 -36.85 -13.39 -9.01
CA GLU A 547 -36.35 -13.94 -10.28
C GLU A 547 -35.18 -14.91 -10.07
N ALA A 548 -34.26 -14.61 -9.13
CA ALA A 548 -33.11 -15.47 -8.80
C ALA A 548 -33.49 -16.75 -8.02
N SER A 549 -34.59 -16.73 -7.26
CA SER A 549 -35.06 -17.88 -6.47
C SER A 549 -35.65 -19.01 -7.34
N THR A 550 -35.97 -18.75 -8.60
CA THR A 550 -36.57 -19.70 -9.55
C THR A 550 -35.62 -20.04 -10.70
N GLY A 551 -35.20 -21.31 -10.80
CA GLY A 551 -34.51 -21.82 -12.00
C GLY A 551 -32.97 -21.70 -11.99
N ILE A 552 -32.33 -21.98 -10.85
CA ILE A 552 -30.87 -21.92 -10.67
C ILE A 552 -30.16 -23.00 -11.51
N VAL A 553 -29.26 -22.59 -12.42
CA VAL A 553 -28.31 -23.46 -13.13
C VAL A 553 -26.90 -22.92 -12.92
N LEU A 554 -26.00 -23.72 -12.33
CA LEU A 554 -24.61 -23.30 -12.09
C LEU A 554 -23.87 -23.12 -13.43
N ARG A 555 -23.25 -21.94 -13.64
CA ARG A 555 -22.44 -21.67 -14.84
C ARG A 555 -21.17 -22.52 -14.84
N THR A 556 -21.00 -23.35 -15.86
CA THR A 556 -19.73 -24.01 -16.18
C THR A 556 -18.85 -23.07 -17.00
N SER A 557 -17.54 -23.10 -16.78
CA SER A 557 -16.54 -22.22 -17.41
C SER A 557 -16.34 -22.47 -18.92
N SER A 558 -17.35 -22.16 -19.73
CA SER A 558 -17.20 -21.89 -21.18
C SER A 558 -18.52 -21.39 -21.78
N ALA A 559 -18.68 -20.07 -21.97
CA ALA A 559 -19.47 -19.49 -23.06
C ALA A 559 -19.39 -17.95 -23.09
N SER A 560 -19.31 -17.45 -24.32
CA SER A 560 -19.02 -16.09 -24.80
C SER A 560 -20.09 -15.02 -24.52
N SER A 561 -19.61 -13.78 -24.34
CA SER A 561 -20.38 -12.54 -24.25
C SER A 561 -20.95 -12.07 -25.60
N SER A 562 -22.24 -11.78 -25.64
CA SER A 562 -22.80 -10.79 -26.59
C SER A 562 -24.07 -10.15 -26.02
N ALA A 563 -24.04 -8.86 -25.72
CA ALA A 563 -25.06 -7.89 -26.15
C ALA A 563 -24.67 -6.44 -25.79
N ASN A 564 -25.08 -5.54 -26.67
CA ASN A 564 -24.82 -4.11 -26.77
C ASN A 564 -25.93 -3.31 -26.06
N THR A 565 -25.63 -2.14 -25.48
CA THR A 565 -26.41 -0.85 -25.53
C THR A 565 -25.75 0.17 -24.56
N GLY A 566 -25.54 1.47 -24.79
CA GLY A 566 -25.71 2.36 -25.93
C GLY A 566 -25.30 3.80 -25.54
N ALA A 567 -24.24 4.33 -26.17
CA ALA A 567 -23.95 5.75 -26.37
C ALA A 567 -22.93 5.84 -27.54
N PRO A 568 -22.98 6.83 -28.44
CA PRO A 568 -22.23 6.79 -29.68
C PRO A 568 -20.74 7.09 -29.42
N ARG A 569 -19.97 6.06 -29.07
CA ARG A 569 -18.51 6.13 -29.14
C ARG A 569 -18.08 5.66 -30.51
N SER A 570 -17.36 6.52 -31.22
CA SER A 570 -16.77 6.21 -32.52
C SER A 570 -15.94 4.92 -32.41
N ASN A 571 -16.22 3.95 -33.28
CA ASN A 571 -15.53 2.66 -33.41
C ASN A 571 -14.11 2.84 -34.01
N VAL A 572 -13.33 3.77 -33.48
CA VAL A 572 -11.94 3.95 -33.89
C VAL A 572 -11.08 3.04 -33.02
N GLN A 573 -10.94 1.77 -33.42
CA GLN A 573 -9.87 0.93 -32.89
C GLN A 573 -8.54 1.50 -33.39
N HIS A 574 -7.82 2.22 -32.54
CA HIS A 574 -6.47 2.69 -32.80
C HIS A 574 -5.50 1.97 -31.89
N LYS A 575 -4.50 1.32 -32.49
CA LYS A 575 -3.38 0.73 -31.77
C LYS A 575 -2.23 1.75 -31.83
N PRO A 576 -1.74 2.26 -30.69
CA PRO A 576 -0.65 3.24 -30.67
C PRO A 576 0.57 2.74 -31.47
N ILE A 577 1.26 3.65 -32.14
CA ILE A 577 2.51 3.30 -32.85
C ILE A 577 3.61 3.15 -31.80
N ALA A 578 3.99 1.91 -31.51
CA ALA A 578 5.03 1.61 -30.53
C ALA A 578 6.39 2.14 -31.02
N GLN A 579 6.95 3.12 -30.32
CA GLN A 579 8.30 3.62 -30.50
C GLN A 579 9.12 3.31 -29.24
N ALA A 580 10.40 2.96 -29.40
CA ALA A 580 11.32 2.96 -28.27
C ALA A 580 11.55 4.41 -27.85
N ASN A 581 11.78 4.65 -26.57
CA ASN A 581 12.05 5.99 -26.05
C ASN A 581 13.24 6.64 -26.76
N ASP A 582 14.33 5.89 -26.94
CA ASP A 582 15.56 6.40 -27.58
C ASP A 582 15.40 6.62 -29.10
N ASP A 583 14.35 6.06 -29.70
CA ASP A 583 14.02 6.20 -31.13
C ASP A 583 12.80 7.11 -31.39
N PHE A 584 12.24 7.73 -30.34
CA PHE A 584 10.98 8.47 -30.45
C PHE A 584 11.12 9.69 -31.37
N LYS A 585 10.28 9.75 -32.40
CA LYS A 585 10.20 10.87 -33.34
C LYS A 585 8.85 11.56 -33.24
N ALA A 586 8.88 12.88 -33.02
CA ALA A 586 7.68 13.69 -32.92
C ALA A 586 6.84 13.61 -34.21
N GLU A 587 7.47 13.52 -35.38
CA GLU A 587 6.80 13.44 -36.67
C GLU A 587 5.96 12.16 -36.81
N VAL A 588 6.45 11.04 -36.27
CA VAL A 588 5.72 9.76 -36.26
C VAL A 588 4.49 9.87 -35.35
N PHE A 589 4.64 10.53 -34.21
CA PHE A 589 3.51 10.77 -33.32
C PHE A 589 2.50 11.75 -33.94
N LEU A 590 2.94 12.79 -34.65
CA LEU A 590 2.03 13.69 -35.39
C LEU A 590 1.26 12.97 -36.51
N GLN A 591 1.90 12.03 -37.21
CA GLN A 591 1.21 11.15 -38.17
C GLN A 591 0.17 10.27 -37.49
N GLU A 592 0.47 9.79 -36.28
CA GLU A 592 -0.50 9.07 -35.45
C GLU A 592 -1.73 9.94 -35.11
N LEU A 593 -1.51 11.18 -34.68
CA LEU A 593 -2.59 12.13 -34.39
C LEU A 593 -3.44 12.41 -35.63
N GLN A 594 -2.80 12.62 -36.79
CA GLN A 594 -3.51 12.82 -38.04
C GLN A 594 -4.35 11.59 -38.41
N SER A 595 -3.80 10.39 -38.23
CA SER A 595 -4.55 9.15 -38.48
C SER A 595 -5.76 9.00 -37.55
N ILE A 596 -5.66 9.43 -36.29
CA ILE A 596 -6.80 9.45 -35.37
C ILE A 596 -7.84 10.47 -35.86
N ALA A 597 -7.42 11.68 -36.23
CA ALA A 597 -8.31 12.71 -36.76
C ALA A 597 -9.06 12.24 -38.00
N ASP A 598 -8.35 11.67 -38.99
CA ASP A 598 -8.95 11.14 -40.22
C ASP A 598 -10.01 10.07 -39.96
N LYS A 599 -9.83 9.26 -38.90
CA LYS A 599 -10.80 8.23 -38.48
C LYS A 599 -12.00 8.79 -37.71
N LEU A 600 -11.85 9.93 -37.04
CA LEU A 600 -12.94 10.59 -36.33
C LEU A 600 -13.87 11.36 -37.29
N GLY A 601 -13.34 11.86 -38.41
CA GLY A 601 -14.15 12.46 -39.48
C GLY A 601 -13.33 13.35 -40.41
N PRO A 602 -13.89 13.74 -41.57
CA PRO A 602 -13.17 14.53 -42.59
C PRO A 602 -12.82 15.96 -42.14
N ASP A 603 -13.54 16.50 -41.14
CA ASP A 603 -13.33 17.86 -40.61
C ASP A 603 -12.56 17.87 -39.28
N ALA A 604 -12.23 16.69 -38.71
CA ALA A 604 -11.53 16.60 -37.44
C ALA A 604 -10.07 17.04 -37.58
N LYS A 605 -9.58 17.84 -36.64
CA LYS A 605 -8.20 18.33 -36.59
C LYS A 605 -7.45 17.70 -35.43
N ILE A 606 -6.13 17.59 -35.56
CA ILE A 606 -5.24 17.13 -34.47
C ILE A 606 -5.35 18.01 -33.19
N THR A 607 -5.84 19.23 -33.36
CA THR A 607 -6.04 20.22 -32.30
C THR A 607 -7.41 20.11 -31.62
N ASP A 608 -8.27 19.21 -32.07
CA ASP A 608 -9.61 19.04 -31.49
C ASP A 608 -9.53 18.29 -30.17
N ARG A 609 -10.41 18.66 -29.24
CA ARG A 609 -10.51 18.04 -27.91
C ARG A 609 -10.76 16.53 -27.98
N SER A 610 -11.50 16.06 -28.99
CA SER A 610 -11.79 14.64 -29.20
C SER A 610 -10.53 13.79 -29.43
N ILE A 611 -9.43 14.39 -29.93
CA ILE A 611 -8.13 13.73 -30.06
C ILE A 611 -7.53 13.46 -28.69
N ALA A 612 -7.58 14.44 -27.79
CA ALA A 612 -7.08 14.31 -26.43
C ALA A 612 -7.86 13.23 -25.64
N GLU A 613 -9.19 13.25 -25.75
CA GLU A 613 -10.07 12.25 -25.11
C GLU A 613 -9.80 10.84 -25.65
N HIS A 614 -9.52 10.71 -26.95
CA HIS A 614 -9.13 9.43 -27.54
C HIS A 614 -7.77 8.95 -26.99
N LEU A 615 -6.77 9.81 -26.93
CA LEU A 615 -5.45 9.48 -26.36
C LEU A 615 -5.54 9.06 -24.89
N ASP A 616 -6.38 9.71 -24.09
CA ASP A 616 -6.63 9.34 -22.70
C ASP A 616 -7.34 8.00 -22.55
N SER A 617 -8.28 7.69 -23.45
CA SER A 617 -8.96 6.39 -23.45
C SER A 617 -8.00 5.23 -23.77
N ALA A 618 -6.93 5.52 -24.51
CA ALA A 618 -5.89 4.58 -24.90
C ALA A 618 -4.65 4.60 -23.98
N ASP A 619 -4.62 5.46 -22.95
CA ASP A 619 -3.48 5.60 -22.05
C ASP A 619 -3.49 4.50 -20.97
N PRO A 620 -2.54 3.54 -21.00
CA PRO A 620 -2.47 2.50 -19.98
C PRO A 620 -2.12 3.07 -18.59
N LEU A 621 -1.45 4.22 -18.52
CA LEU A 621 -1.03 4.85 -17.27
C LEU A 621 -2.10 5.77 -16.67
N ARG A 622 -3.29 5.89 -17.27
CA ARG A 622 -4.36 6.79 -16.80
C ARG A 622 -4.68 6.59 -15.32
N ARG A 623 -4.72 5.34 -14.86
CA ARG A 623 -5.01 4.95 -13.45
C ARG A 623 -3.95 5.40 -12.44
N MET A 624 -2.76 5.81 -12.90
CA MET A 624 -1.76 6.36 -11.99
C MET A 624 -2.23 7.65 -11.31
N ARG A 625 -3.08 8.43 -12.01
CA ARG A 625 -3.64 9.69 -11.48
C ARG A 625 -4.35 9.47 -10.14
N ASP A 626 -5.06 8.36 -9.98
CA ASP A 626 -5.82 8.02 -8.77
C ASP A 626 -4.92 7.93 -7.52
N GLY A 627 -3.62 7.71 -7.71
CA GLY A 627 -2.62 7.70 -6.65
C GLY A 627 -2.26 9.07 -6.08
N TYR A 628 -2.72 10.16 -6.68
CA TYR A 628 -2.39 11.53 -6.30
C TYR A 628 -3.60 12.31 -5.80
N ILE A 629 -3.33 13.33 -4.99
CA ILE A 629 -4.29 14.34 -4.56
C ILE A 629 -3.91 15.63 -5.27
N LEU A 630 -4.74 16.07 -6.21
CA LEU A 630 -4.54 17.30 -6.96
C LEU A 630 -5.37 18.44 -6.35
N PRO A 631 -4.90 19.70 -6.43
CA PRO A 631 -5.71 20.85 -6.03
C PRO A 631 -7.02 20.90 -6.82
N THR A 632 -8.11 21.28 -6.16
CA THR A 632 -9.40 21.50 -6.82
C THR A 632 -9.49 22.92 -7.39
N PHE A 633 -10.53 23.21 -8.16
CA PHE A 633 -10.74 24.53 -8.75
C PHE A 633 -10.92 25.59 -7.67
N LYS A 634 -11.68 25.30 -6.60
CA LYS A 634 -11.87 26.22 -5.47
C LYS A 634 -10.59 26.52 -4.70
N ASP A 635 -9.62 25.59 -4.69
CA ASP A 635 -8.35 25.78 -3.98
C ASP A 635 -7.42 26.76 -4.73
N VAL A 636 -7.60 26.94 -6.04
CA VAL A 636 -6.69 27.70 -6.91
C VAL A 636 -7.29 29.01 -7.40
N CYS A 637 -8.55 28.97 -7.82
CA CYS A 637 -9.23 30.09 -8.46
C CYS A 637 -9.75 31.12 -7.47
N SER A 638 -10.01 32.34 -7.96
CA SER A 638 -10.64 33.37 -7.15
C SER A 638 -12.07 32.97 -6.75
N PRO A 639 -12.49 33.17 -5.49
CA PRO A 639 -13.85 32.86 -5.03
C PRO A 639 -14.95 33.55 -5.85
N ASP A 640 -14.65 34.74 -6.39
CA ASP A 640 -15.58 35.56 -7.16
C ASP A 640 -15.73 35.11 -8.63
N TYR A 641 -14.97 34.11 -9.09
CA TYR A 641 -15.08 33.63 -10.45
C TYR A 641 -16.14 32.51 -10.52
N PRO A 642 -17.30 32.74 -11.18
CA PRO A 642 -18.37 31.75 -11.20
C PRO A 642 -17.95 30.52 -11.98
N SER A 643 -18.29 29.33 -11.47
CA SER A 643 -18.19 28.09 -12.23
C SER A 643 -19.01 28.21 -13.52
N THR A 644 -18.38 27.89 -14.64
CA THR A 644 -18.97 28.01 -15.99
C THR A 644 -19.22 26.66 -16.65
N SER A 645 -18.76 25.55 -16.04
CA SER A 645 -18.84 24.20 -16.57
C SER A 645 -18.55 23.15 -15.48
N ALA A 646 -18.83 21.87 -15.75
CA ALA A 646 -18.42 20.77 -14.88
C ALA A 646 -16.91 20.71 -14.64
N GLU A 647 -16.11 21.17 -15.60
CA GLU A 647 -14.65 21.20 -15.51
C GLU A 647 -14.09 22.38 -14.68
N THR A 648 -14.97 23.32 -14.33
CA THR A 648 -14.70 24.47 -13.47
C THR A 648 -15.63 24.45 -12.25
N ALA A 649 -16.22 23.29 -11.93
CA ALA A 649 -16.97 23.09 -10.69
C ALA A 649 -16.01 23.23 -9.49
N PRO A 650 -16.47 23.72 -8.32
CA PRO A 650 -15.60 23.98 -7.17
C PRO A 650 -14.72 22.79 -6.78
N ASP A 651 -15.25 21.58 -6.86
CA ASP A 651 -14.63 20.29 -6.53
C ASP A 651 -13.88 19.63 -7.70
N ALA A 652 -14.00 20.16 -8.93
CA ALA A 652 -13.26 19.65 -10.08
C ALA A 652 -11.74 19.88 -9.91
N GLU A 653 -10.92 18.95 -10.39
CA GLU A 653 -9.46 19.08 -10.31
C GLU A 653 -8.94 20.24 -11.18
N SER A 654 -8.04 21.04 -10.62
CA SER A 654 -7.31 22.08 -11.32
C SER A 654 -6.26 21.51 -12.31
N LEU A 655 -5.86 22.31 -13.28
CA LEU A 655 -4.85 21.95 -14.28
C LEU A 655 -3.45 22.12 -13.69
N TYR A 656 -2.91 21.05 -13.12
CA TYR A 656 -1.61 21.08 -12.46
C TYR A 656 -0.44 20.77 -13.41
N MET A 657 0.25 21.82 -13.87
CA MET A 657 1.40 21.76 -14.80
C MET A 657 2.71 22.24 -14.14
N CYS A 658 2.79 22.12 -12.80
CA CYS A 658 3.89 22.64 -11.98
C CYS A 658 4.64 21.55 -11.17
N GLY A 659 4.48 20.27 -11.56
CA GLY A 659 5.14 19.13 -10.90
C GLY A 659 6.68 19.15 -10.96
N ASN A 660 7.24 19.91 -11.89
CA ASN A 660 8.67 20.21 -12.01
C ASN A 660 9.19 21.10 -10.87
N SER A 661 8.32 21.74 -10.09
CA SER A 661 8.68 22.59 -8.96
C SER A 661 8.27 21.96 -7.63
N LEU A 662 7.03 21.49 -7.53
CA LEU A 662 6.52 20.73 -6.39
C LEU A 662 5.58 19.65 -6.92
N GLY A 663 5.87 18.39 -6.63
CA GLY A 663 4.96 17.29 -6.99
C GLY A 663 3.76 17.24 -6.04
N PRO A 664 2.57 16.85 -6.53
CA PRO A 664 1.39 16.68 -5.69
C PRO A 664 1.58 15.54 -4.68
N LEU A 665 0.86 15.60 -3.56
CA LEU A 665 0.87 14.59 -2.51
C LEU A 665 0.35 13.25 -3.06
N SER A 666 1.10 12.18 -2.85
CA SER A 666 0.61 10.83 -3.12
C SER A 666 -0.28 10.34 -1.96
N ARG A 667 -1.34 9.60 -2.28
CA ARG A 667 -2.23 8.99 -1.27
C ARG A 667 -1.48 7.99 -0.39
N LEU A 668 -0.52 7.26 -0.96
CA LEU A 668 0.37 6.39 -0.18
C LEU A 668 1.30 7.19 0.73
N GLY A 669 1.82 8.34 0.28
CA GLY A 669 2.61 9.24 1.12
C GLY A 669 1.82 9.74 2.33
N LYS A 670 0.57 10.18 2.11
CA LYS A 670 -0.35 10.55 3.20
C LYS A 670 -0.52 9.40 4.21
N LYS A 671 -0.86 8.21 3.72
CA LYS A 671 -1.06 7.02 4.56
C LYS A 671 0.18 6.68 5.39
N TYR A 672 1.37 6.71 4.80
CA TYR A 672 2.59 6.37 5.54
C TYR A 672 2.98 7.44 6.55
N LEU A 673 2.78 8.73 6.24
CA LEU A 673 2.96 9.79 7.23
C LEU A 673 2.08 9.59 8.46
N GLU A 674 0.80 9.27 8.26
CA GLU A 674 -0.14 8.96 9.36
C GLU A 674 0.35 7.76 10.19
N GLN A 675 0.83 6.70 9.53
CA GLN A 675 1.40 5.52 10.20
C GLN A 675 2.65 5.85 11.04
N GLU A 676 3.55 6.70 10.54
CA GLU A 676 4.74 7.10 11.29
C GLU A 676 4.41 7.98 12.50
N ILE A 677 3.43 8.89 12.36
CA ILE A 677 2.95 9.72 13.48
C ILE A 677 2.36 8.83 14.57
N GLU A 678 1.53 7.85 14.20
CA GLU A 678 0.96 6.91 15.15
C GLU A 678 2.02 6.00 15.79
N ALA A 679 2.95 5.48 14.99
CA ALA A 679 4.05 4.65 15.49
C ALA A 679 4.92 5.41 16.50
N TRP A 680 5.20 6.70 16.23
CA TRP A 680 5.91 7.57 17.15
C TRP A 680 5.14 7.73 18.46
N GLY A 681 3.84 8.04 18.40
CA GLY A 681 3.00 8.18 19.60
C GLY A 681 2.92 6.89 20.44
N ARG A 682 2.82 5.73 19.78
CA ARG A 682 2.61 4.43 20.47
C ARG A 682 3.89 3.76 20.97
N LYS A 683 5.01 3.94 20.27
CA LYS A 683 6.26 3.20 20.56
C LYS A 683 7.44 4.10 20.93
N ALA A 684 7.37 5.40 20.65
CA ALA A 684 8.46 6.34 20.87
C ALA A 684 9.81 5.77 20.39
N VAL A 685 10.84 5.76 21.24
CA VAL A 685 12.17 5.24 20.93
C VAL A 685 12.17 3.76 20.49
N LEU A 686 11.20 2.95 20.92
CA LEU A 686 11.11 1.54 20.55
C LEU A 686 10.84 1.37 19.05
N GLY A 687 10.24 2.36 18.38
CA GLY A 687 9.99 2.34 16.94
C GLY A 687 11.25 2.18 16.07
N HIS A 688 12.43 2.48 16.62
CA HIS A 688 13.70 2.20 15.95
C HIS A 688 13.91 0.73 15.63
N PHE A 689 13.36 -0.17 16.45
CA PHE A 689 13.56 -1.62 16.37
C PHE A 689 12.25 -2.41 16.27
N GLU A 690 11.16 -1.89 16.86
CA GLU A 690 9.85 -2.53 16.98
C GLU A 690 8.75 -1.60 16.43
N HIS A 691 8.64 -1.53 15.10
CA HIS A 691 7.64 -0.68 14.43
C HIS A 691 6.29 -1.41 14.28
N PRO A 692 5.15 -0.81 14.67
CA PRO A 692 3.84 -1.49 14.65
C PRO A 692 3.37 -1.86 13.24
N TYR A 693 3.86 -1.15 12.23
CA TYR A 693 3.55 -1.40 10.82
C TYR A 693 4.64 -2.21 10.07
N GLY A 694 5.57 -2.83 10.80
CA GLY A 694 6.50 -3.82 10.25
C GLY A 694 7.77 -3.29 9.57
N THR A 695 8.04 -1.98 9.59
CA THR A 695 9.30 -1.40 9.09
C THR A 695 10.01 -0.58 10.17
N PRO A 696 10.95 -1.16 10.94
CA PRO A 696 11.76 -0.42 11.91
C PRO A 696 12.49 0.77 11.27
N TRP A 697 12.55 1.92 11.98
CA TRP A 697 13.19 3.13 11.44
C TRP A 697 14.66 2.92 11.06
N THR A 698 15.36 2.04 11.77
CA THR A 698 16.75 1.67 11.44
C THR A 698 16.92 0.96 10.09
N GLN A 699 15.83 0.49 9.47
CA GLN A 699 15.85 -0.26 8.21
C GLN A 699 15.18 0.48 7.04
N MET A 700 14.43 1.56 7.30
CA MET A 700 13.68 2.29 6.28
C MET A 700 14.58 2.85 5.17
N GLU A 701 15.77 3.33 5.53
CA GLU A 701 16.78 3.84 4.60
C GLU A 701 17.12 2.86 3.47
N LYS A 702 17.20 1.57 3.79
CA LYS A 702 17.55 0.53 2.81
C LYS A 702 16.49 0.43 1.73
N ARG A 703 15.22 0.37 2.13
CA ARG A 703 14.09 0.24 1.20
C ARG A 703 13.96 1.46 0.30
N VAL A 704 14.05 2.66 0.88
CA VAL A 704 13.95 3.91 0.09
C VAL A 704 15.16 4.05 -0.85
N GLY A 705 16.36 3.67 -0.39
CA GLY A 705 17.56 3.60 -1.21
C GLY A 705 17.41 2.68 -2.42
N GLU A 706 16.83 1.49 -2.27
CA GLU A 706 16.55 0.55 -3.38
C GLU A 706 15.64 1.17 -4.44
N LEU A 707 14.59 1.87 -4.01
CA LEU A 707 13.65 2.52 -4.90
C LEU A 707 14.31 3.68 -5.66
N CYS A 708 15.08 4.51 -4.96
CA CYS A 708 15.85 5.58 -5.58
C CYS A 708 16.87 5.04 -6.59
N ALA A 709 17.59 3.97 -6.24
CA ALA A 709 18.56 3.30 -7.10
C ALA A 709 17.93 2.82 -8.43
N ASN A 710 16.71 2.26 -8.36
CA ASN A 710 15.95 1.91 -9.56
C ASN A 710 15.60 3.13 -10.42
N VAL A 711 15.22 4.26 -9.82
CA VAL A 711 14.85 5.48 -10.57
C VAL A 711 16.06 6.11 -11.28
N VAL A 712 17.24 6.06 -10.67
CA VAL A 712 18.45 6.70 -11.23
C VAL A 712 19.34 5.76 -12.04
N GLY A 713 19.03 4.46 -12.11
CA GLY A 713 19.85 3.48 -12.80
C GLY A 713 21.24 3.33 -12.16
N ALA A 714 21.24 3.03 -10.85
CA ALA A 714 22.45 2.84 -10.05
C ALA A 714 22.36 1.58 -9.18
N LYS A 715 23.50 1.04 -8.74
CA LYS A 715 23.51 -0.04 -7.76
C LYS A 715 23.00 0.48 -6.42
N GLN A 716 22.36 -0.38 -5.62
CA GLN A 716 21.87 -0.02 -4.28
C GLN A 716 22.99 0.55 -3.39
N SER A 717 24.19 -0.03 -3.45
CA SER A 717 25.35 0.43 -2.66
C SER A 717 25.84 1.83 -3.06
N GLU A 718 25.45 2.33 -4.22
CA GLU A 718 25.86 3.62 -4.75
C GLU A 718 24.88 4.74 -4.39
N VAL A 719 23.72 4.44 -3.80
CA VAL A 719 22.68 5.41 -3.51
C VAL A 719 22.36 5.46 -2.03
N VAL A 720 22.21 6.67 -1.51
CA VAL A 720 21.69 6.91 -0.17
C VAL A 720 20.75 8.11 -0.16
N VAL A 721 19.82 8.12 0.79
CA VAL A 721 18.87 9.20 0.99
C VAL A 721 19.21 9.90 2.31
N MET A 722 19.46 11.21 2.22
CA MET A 722 19.90 12.04 3.35
C MET A 722 19.72 13.52 3.03
N GLY A 723 19.60 14.34 4.07
CA GLY A 723 19.72 15.80 3.97
C GLY A 723 18.82 16.44 2.90
N THR A 724 19.33 17.50 2.31
CA THR A 724 18.69 18.28 1.24
C THR A 724 19.62 18.38 0.04
N LEU A 725 19.09 18.74 -1.13
CA LEU A 725 19.85 18.77 -2.40
C LEU A 725 21.17 19.52 -2.29
N THR A 726 21.11 20.81 -1.92
CA THR A 726 22.31 21.65 -1.80
C THR A 726 23.23 21.20 -0.68
N GLY A 727 22.67 20.69 0.43
CA GLY A 727 23.46 20.12 1.53
C GLY A 727 24.26 18.88 1.09
N ASN A 728 23.63 18.03 0.29
CA ASN A 728 24.27 16.85 -0.31
C ASN A 728 25.33 17.27 -1.34
N LEU A 729 25.06 18.29 -2.16
CA LEU A 729 26.04 18.84 -3.09
C LEU A 729 27.29 19.34 -2.36
N HIS A 730 27.14 20.08 -1.26
CA HIS A 730 28.27 20.49 -0.41
C HIS A 730 29.01 19.28 0.19
N SER A 731 28.29 18.26 0.65
CA SER A 731 28.88 17.05 1.23
C SER A 731 29.74 16.29 0.21
N LEU A 732 29.25 16.20 -1.03
CA LEU A 732 29.96 15.61 -2.16
C LEU A 732 31.18 16.46 -2.53
N MET A 733 31.02 17.77 -2.71
CA MET A 733 32.13 18.65 -3.08
C MET A 733 33.20 18.74 -1.99
N ALA A 734 32.86 18.68 -0.71
CA ALA A 734 33.85 18.59 0.38
C ALA A 734 34.73 17.33 0.27
N THR A 735 34.23 16.29 -0.42
CA THR A 735 34.97 15.06 -0.68
C THR A 735 35.72 15.14 -2.01
N PHE A 736 35.04 15.50 -3.10
CA PHE A 736 35.51 15.38 -4.48
C PHE A 736 36.17 16.65 -5.05
N TYR A 737 35.80 17.84 -4.58
CA TYR A 737 36.44 19.09 -5.00
C TYR A 737 37.69 19.33 -4.14
N ARG A 738 38.82 18.80 -4.60
CA ARG A 738 40.13 18.95 -3.96
C ARG A 738 41.15 19.50 -4.94
N PRO A 739 41.40 20.82 -4.94
CA PRO A 739 42.38 21.40 -5.82
C PRO A 739 43.77 20.79 -5.62
N ALA A 740 44.42 20.35 -6.71
CA ALA A 740 45.69 19.61 -6.67
C ALA A 740 46.44 19.69 -8.00
N THR A 741 47.72 19.30 -8.06
CA THR A 741 48.46 19.24 -9.34
C THR A 741 48.18 17.99 -10.17
N LYS A 742 47.73 16.90 -9.54
CA LYS A 742 47.49 15.61 -10.19
C LYS A 742 46.05 15.46 -10.69
N PRO A 743 45.80 14.67 -11.76
CA PRO A 743 44.46 14.25 -12.14
C PRO A 743 43.82 13.34 -11.07
N PHE A 744 42.49 13.46 -10.87
CA PHE A 744 41.64 12.72 -9.91
C PHE A 744 41.92 12.95 -8.40
N GLY A 745 41.07 13.72 -7.73
CA GLY A 745 41.24 14.25 -6.37
C GLY A 745 40.90 13.33 -5.19
N VAL A 746 41.22 12.05 -5.25
CA VAL A 746 40.80 11.07 -4.22
C VAL A 746 42.03 10.40 -3.61
N GLY A 747 42.61 11.06 -2.60
CA GLY A 747 43.79 10.58 -1.85
C GLY A 747 45.02 11.49 -1.85
N PHE A 748 44.87 12.80 -2.10
CA PHE A 748 46.03 13.69 -2.27
C PHE A 748 46.19 14.72 -1.15
N THR A 749 47.37 14.68 -0.52
CA THR A 749 47.90 15.73 0.36
C THR A 749 48.02 17.03 -0.42
N GLY A 750 47.49 18.13 0.12
CA GLY A 750 47.47 19.46 -0.52
C GLY A 750 48.85 19.97 -0.93
N ASP A 751 49.26 19.63 -2.15
CA ASP A 751 50.50 20.09 -2.77
C ASP A 751 50.34 21.48 -3.40
N VAL A 752 49.17 22.12 -3.24
CA VAL A 752 48.84 23.43 -3.81
C VAL A 752 49.86 24.50 -3.42
N GLU A 753 50.26 24.59 -2.15
CA GLU A 753 51.24 25.59 -1.74
C GLU A 753 52.63 25.34 -2.34
N ALA A 754 53.06 24.08 -2.39
CA ALA A 754 54.32 23.69 -3.01
C ALA A 754 54.28 23.94 -4.53
N ALA A 755 53.18 23.56 -5.18
CA ALA A 755 52.93 23.78 -6.60
C ALA A 755 52.92 25.27 -6.96
N ARG A 756 52.28 26.11 -6.15
CA ARG A 756 52.30 27.58 -6.31
C ARG A 756 53.72 28.13 -6.20
N LYS A 757 54.53 27.64 -5.26
CA LYS A 757 55.96 28.03 -5.12
C LYS A 757 56.81 27.56 -6.31
N GLU A 758 56.49 26.41 -6.89
CA GLU A 758 57.20 25.80 -8.02
C GLU A 758 56.68 26.27 -9.40
N GLY A 759 55.65 27.13 -9.44
CA GLY A 759 55.02 27.60 -10.69
C GLY A 759 54.27 26.50 -11.45
N LYS A 760 53.87 25.42 -10.78
CA LYS A 760 53.09 24.33 -11.37
C LYS A 760 51.61 24.69 -11.44
N LYS A 761 50.95 24.26 -12.52
CA LYS A 761 49.50 24.41 -12.68
C LYS A 761 48.76 23.55 -11.65
N VAL A 762 47.73 24.13 -11.05
CA VAL A 762 46.84 23.46 -10.11
C VAL A 762 45.48 23.29 -10.78
N ARG A 763 44.88 22.11 -10.62
CA ARG A 763 43.51 21.86 -11.05
C ARG A 763 42.56 22.41 -10.01
N HIS A 764 41.86 23.49 -10.32
CA HIS A 764 40.91 24.16 -9.43
C HIS A 764 39.65 24.66 -10.16
N LYS A 765 39.63 24.66 -11.49
CA LYS A 765 38.50 25.15 -12.26
C LYS A 765 37.33 24.15 -12.22
N ILE A 766 36.11 24.68 -12.14
CA ILE A 766 34.85 23.94 -12.25
C ILE A 766 34.10 24.44 -13.48
N ILE A 767 33.80 23.55 -14.42
CA ILE A 767 32.93 23.84 -15.57
C ILE A 767 31.47 23.66 -15.15
N PHE A 768 30.61 24.63 -15.44
CA PHE A 768 29.19 24.62 -15.10
C PHE A 768 28.36 25.32 -16.19
N GLU A 769 27.05 25.08 -16.27
CA GLU A 769 26.19 25.78 -17.22
C GLU A 769 25.87 27.22 -16.78
N GLN A 770 26.01 28.19 -17.70
CA GLN A 770 25.66 29.57 -17.39
C GLN A 770 24.18 29.67 -17.00
N LYS A 771 23.88 30.42 -15.94
CA LYS A 771 22.55 30.44 -15.31
C LYS A 771 22.11 29.06 -14.83
N ALA A 772 23.06 28.23 -14.35
CA ALA A 772 22.76 27.12 -13.45
C ALA A 772 21.84 27.58 -12.31
N PHE A 773 21.14 26.67 -11.65
CA PHE A 773 20.24 27.03 -10.58
C PHE A 773 21.00 27.83 -9.49
N PRO A 774 20.42 28.91 -8.93
CA PRO A 774 21.17 29.83 -8.06
C PRO A 774 21.86 29.14 -6.89
N SER A 775 21.22 28.14 -6.29
CA SER A 775 21.80 27.41 -5.16
C SER A 775 23.07 26.65 -5.54
N ASP A 776 23.13 26.07 -6.73
CA ASP A 776 24.31 25.37 -7.25
C ASP A 776 25.45 26.36 -7.49
N GLN A 777 25.16 27.51 -8.10
CA GLN A 777 26.17 28.56 -8.29
C GLN A 777 26.75 29.06 -6.96
N TYR A 778 25.91 29.24 -5.94
CA TYR A 778 26.36 29.63 -4.60
C TYR A 778 27.20 28.52 -3.96
N ALA A 779 26.81 27.26 -4.11
CA ALA A 779 27.56 26.11 -3.59
C ALA A 779 28.95 25.99 -4.27
N LEU A 780 29.00 26.17 -5.59
CA LEU A 780 30.23 26.18 -6.38
C LEU A 780 31.15 27.33 -5.96
N ALA A 781 30.64 28.56 -5.93
CA ALA A 781 31.44 29.73 -5.55
C ALA A 781 32.00 29.59 -4.13
N SER A 782 31.17 29.20 -3.17
CA SER A 782 31.59 29.07 -1.77
C SER A 782 32.60 27.94 -1.55
N VAL A 783 32.47 26.79 -2.22
CA VAL A 783 33.48 25.71 -2.06
C VAL A 783 34.83 26.09 -2.68
N ILE A 784 34.82 26.86 -3.76
CA ILE A 784 36.03 27.44 -4.36
C ILE A 784 36.71 28.41 -3.38
N GLU A 785 35.95 29.33 -2.77
CA GLU A 785 36.46 30.28 -1.78
C GLU A 785 37.02 29.57 -0.54
N LEU A 786 36.28 28.59 0.00
CA LEU A 786 36.72 27.78 1.14
C LEU A 786 38.00 27.00 0.86
N SER A 787 38.27 26.71 -0.42
CA SER A 787 39.50 26.04 -0.87
C SER A 787 40.64 27.02 -1.18
N GLY A 788 40.46 28.33 -0.97
CA GLY A 788 41.48 29.36 -1.17
C GLY A 788 41.73 29.75 -2.63
N PHE A 789 40.71 29.67 -3.47
CA PHE A 789 40.71 30.09 -4.89
C PHE A 789 39.68 31.21 -5.13
N ASN A 790 39.82 31.94 -6.24
CA ASN A 790 38.88 32.98 -6.64
C ASN A 790 37.78 32.37 -7.54
N PRO A 791 36.48 32.48 -7.18
CA PRO A 791 35.37 32.06 -8.04
C PRO A 791 35.39 32.66 -9.43
N GLU A 792 35.77 33.93 -9.60
CA GLU A 792 35.77 34.61 -10.91
C GLU A 792 36.71 33.96 -11.93
N THR A 793 37.79 33.32 -11.46
CA THR A 793 38.77 32.65 -12.32
C THR A 793 38.66 31.14 -12.30
N SER A 794 37.90 30.59 -11.35
CA SER A 794 37.76 29.13 -11.13
C SER A 794 36.42 28.60 -11.59
N MET A 795 35.40 29.44 -11.75
CA MET A 795 34.13 29.05 -12.36
C MET A 795 34.19 29.30 -13.87
N VAL A 796 34.05 28.25 -14.66
CA VAL A 796 34.11 28.29 -16.12
C VAL A 796 32.68 28.10 -16.67
N PRO A 797 31.99 29.17 -17.06
CA PRO A 797 30.61 29.08 -17.53
C PRO A 797 30.54 28.54 -18.96
N LEU A 798 29.66 27.58 -19.20
CA LEU A 798 29.20 27.19 -20.53
C LEU A 798 28.15 28.21 -20.97
N VAL A 799 28.49 29.02 -21.97
CA VAL A 799 27.66 30.14 -22.44
C VAL A 799 26.99 29.76 -23.75
N PRO A 800 25.65 29.93 -23.88
CA PRO A 800 24.96 29.75 -25.15
C PRO A 800 25.52 30.66 -26.25
N ARG A 801 25.47 30.20 -27.51
CA ARG A 801 25.80 31.05 -28.65
C ARG A 801 24.90 32.27 -28.71
N GLN A 802 25.39 33.36 -29.30
CA GLN A 802 24.60 34.58 -29.49
C GLN A 802 23.27 34.27 -30.20
N GLY A 803 22.16 34.72 -29.61
CA GLY A 803 20.80 34.46 -30.12
C GLY A 803 20.19 33.12 -29.66
N SER A 804 20.97 32.20 -29.09
CA SER A 804 20.47 30.95 -28.49
C SER A 804 20.29 31.10 -26.97
N LYS A 805 19.37 30.31 -26.42
CA LYS A 805 19.20 30.13 -24.96
C LYS A 805 19.69 28.77 -24.47
N THR A 806 19.91 27.82 -25.38
CA THR A 806 20.34 26.44 -25.09
C THR A 806 21.79 26.25 -25.49
N LEU A 807 22.43 25.24 -24.90
CA LEU A 807 23.84 24.91 -25.15
C LEU A 807 23.94 23.76 -26.14
N GLU A 808 24.69 23.93 -27.22
CA GLU A 808 24.96 22.83 -28.15
C GLU A 808 25.93 21.82 -27.52
N THR A 809 25.64 20.51 -27.60
CA THR A 809 26.53 19.47 -27.04
C THR A 809 27.95 19.60 -27.58
N ALA A 810 28.09 19.93 -28.86
CA ALA A 810 29.39 20.11 -29.52
C ALA A 810 30.22 21.23 -28.87
N ASP A 811 29.60 22.32 -28.43
CA ASP A 811 30.28 23.42 -27.77
C ASP A 811 30.72 23.02 -26.35
N ILE A 812 29.87 22.29 -25.63
CA ILE A 812 30.22 21.76 -24.29
C ILE A 812 31.43 20.83 -24.39
N LEU A 813 31.42 19.89 -25.35
CA LEU A 813 32.54 18.98 -25.58
C LEU A 813 33.83 19.73 -25.94
N ALA A 814 33.73 20.77 -26.78
CA ALA A 814 34.87 21.62 -27.14
C ALA A 814 35.43 22.38 -25.93
N THR A 815 34.57 22.91 -25.06
CA THR A 815 35.00 23.56 -23.81
C THR A 815 35.68 22.57 -22.87
N ILE A 816 35.12 21.38 -22.64
CA ILE A 816 35.75 20.34 -21.82
C ILE A 816 37.13 19.98 -22.36
N GLU A 817 37.26 19.80 -23.68
CA GLU A 817 38.55 19.50 -24.32
C GLU A 817 39.56 20.63 -24.17
N GLN A 818 39.15 21.88 -24.39
CA GLN A 818 40.01 23.05 -24.22
C GLN A 818 40.51 23.14 -22.77
N CYS A 819 39.58 23.13 -21.81
CA CYS A 819 39.88 23.25 -20.39
C CYS A 819 40.65 22.03 -19.85
N GLY A 820 40.47 20.86 -20.45
CA GLY A 820 41.26 19.66 -20.18
C GLY A 820 42.71 19.77 -20.66
N LYS A 821 42.94 20.32 -21.86
CA LYS A 821 44.28 20.61 -22.39
C LYS A 821 45.01 21.70 -21.60
N GLU A 822 44.28 22.68 -21.06
CA GLU A 822 44.85 23.70 -20.15
C GLU A 822 45.44 23.07 -18.88
N GLY A 823 44.85 21.97 -18.41
CA GLY A 823 45.33 21.20 -17.26
C GLY A 823 44.97 21.78 -15.89
N GLU A 824 44.05 22.73 -15.83
CA GLU A 824 43.63 23.43 -14.59
C GLU A 824 42.20 23.06 -14.15
N THR A 825 41.52 22.17 -14.86
CA THR A 825 40.15 21.77 -14.55
C THR A 825 40.11 20.59 -13.61
N ALA A 826 39.39 20.75 -12.50
CA ALA A 826 39.19 19.74 -11.48
C ALA A 826 37.94 18.91 -11.75
N MET A 827 36.83 19.57 -12.08
CA MET A 827 35.56 18.90 -12.33
C MET A 827 34.63 19.65 -13.29
N VAL A 828 33.67 18.92 -13.83
CA VAL A 828 32.43 19.43 -14.40
C VAL A 828 31.33 19.20 -13.36
N LEU A 829 30.53 20.23 -13.07
CA LEU A 829 29.30 20.11 -12.31
C LEU A 829 28.19 20.82 -13.08
N ILE A 830 27.26 20.05 -13.62
CA ILE A 830 26.12 20.58 -14.39
C ILE A 830 24.80 19.97 -13.92
N GLY A 831 23.68 20.64 -14.23
CA GLY A 831 22.37 20.01 -14.14
C GLY A 831 22.22 18.84 -15.13
N GLY A 832 21.39 17.85 -14.80
CA GLY A 832 20.94 16.83 -15.75
C GLY A 832 19.96 17.41 -16.75
N ILE A 833 19.03 18.22 -16.25
CA ILE A 833 18.13 19.05 -17.06
C ILE A 833 18.27 20.49 -16.57
N GLN A 834 18.52 21.42 -17.48
CA GLN A 834 18.62 22.84 -17.17
C GLN A 834 17.23 23.37 -16.76
N TYR A 835 17.11 23.89 -15.54
CA TYR A 835 15.81 24.22 -14.94
C TYR A 835 15.02 25.28 -15.74
N PHE A 836 15.72 26.27 -16.29
CA PHE A 836 15.14 27.42 -16.97
C PHE A 836 14.73 27.11 -18.40
N THR A 837 15.52 26.38 -19.18
CA THR A 837 15.23 26.05 -20.59
C THR A 837 14.54 24.71 -20.76
N GLY A 838 14.62 23.80 -19.78
CA GLY A 838 14.13 22.42 -19.91
C GLY A 838 15.04 21.51 -20.75
N GLN A 839 16.24 21.99 -21.13
CA GLN A 839 17.20 21.22 -21.91
C GLN A 839 17.77 20.06 -21.11
N LEU A 840 17.66 18.84 -21.64
CA LEU A 840 18.33 17.64 -21.16
C LEU A 840 19.72 17.54 -21.78
N PHE A 841 20.75 17.42 -20.95
CA PHE A 841 22.13 17.26 -21.42
C PHE A 841 22.48 15.80 -21.68
N GLU A 842 23.38 15.55 -22.63
CA GLU A 842 23.85 14.22 -23.01
C GLU A 842 24.93 13.72 -22.03
N LEU A 843 24.54 13.47 -20.77
CA LEU A 843 25.44 13.22 -19.64
C LEU A 843 26.48 12.12 -19.89
N GLU A 844 26.10 11.02 -20.54
CA GLU A 844 27.01 9.93 -20.89
C GLU A 844 28.19 10.41 -21.75
N LYS A 845 27.90 11.17 -22.83
CA LYS A 845 28.91 11.69 -23.74
C LYS A 845 29.82 12.71 -23.04
N LEU A 846 29.23 13.56 -22.22
CA LEU A 846 29.95 14.62 -21.50
C LEU A 846 30.86 14.03 -20.41
N ALA A 847 30.39 13.03 -19.66
CA ALA A 847 31.17 12.33 -18.65
C ALA A 847 32.37 11.62 -19.28
N ALA A 848 32.15 10.85 -20.35
CA ALA A 848 33.23 10.19 -21.08
C ALA A 848 34.29 11.20 -21.55
N LYS A 849 33.87 12.35 -22.09
CA LYS A 849 34.79 13.39 -22.55
C LYS A 849 35.58 14.03 -21.41
N ALA A 850 34.96 14.27 -20.25
CA ALA A 850 35.64 14.80 -19.07
C ALA A 850 36.70 13.82 -18.54
N HIS A 851 36.38 12.52 -18.51
CA HIS A 851 37.28 11.48 -18.04
C HIS A 851 38.53 11.30 -18.94
N GLU A 852 38.45 11.56 -20.25
CA GLU A 852 39.62 11.60 -21.14
C GLU A 852 40.74 12.53 -20.64
N TYR A 853 40.39 13.60 -19.92
CA TYR A 853 41.33 14.60 -19.38
C TYR A 853 41.52 14.51 -17.86
N GLY A 854 41.01 13.44 -17.25
CA GLY A 854 41.03 13.22 -15.81
C GLY A 854 40.27 14.26 -14.99
N ILE A 855 39.17 14.77 -15.55
CA ILE A 855 38.25 15.71 -14.92
C ILE A 855 37.09 14.91 -14.32
N LEU A 856 36.76 15.16 -13.05
CA LEU A 856 35.59 14.53 -12.40
C LEU A 856 34.29 15.06 -13.00
N PHE A 857 33.26 14.23 -13.07
CA PHE A 857 31.96 14.60 -13.63
C PHE A 857 30.86 14.37 -12.59
N GLY A 858 30.40 15.46 -11.97
CA GLY A 858 29.29 15.49 -11.02
C GLY A 858 28.03 16.06 -11.66
N VAL A 859 26.85 15.63 -11.18
CA VAL A 859 25.57 16.07 -11.76
C VAL A 859 24.54 16.42 -10.69
N ASP A 860 23.88 17.57 -10.84
CA ASP A 860 22.63 17.87 -10.14
C ASP A 860 21.45 17.30 -10.94
N LEU A 861 20.70 16.38 -10.34
CA LEU A 861 19.60 15.67 -10.99
C LEU A 861 18.23 16.19 -10.54
N ALA A 862 18.13 17.38 -9.96
CA ALA A 862 16.87 17.93 -9.42
C ALA A 862 15.74 17.95 -10.45
N HIS A 863 16.06 18.27 -11.72
CA HIS A 863 15.06 18.26 -12.78
C HIS A 863 15.01 16.94 -13.58
N ALA A 864 15.91 16.00 -13.31
CA ALA A 864 16.04 14.73 -14.04
C ALA A 864 15.48 13.52 -13.25
N PHE A 865 15.67 13.50 -11.94
CA PHE A 865 15.13 12.48 -11.04
C PHE A 865 13.61 12.37 -11.20
N ALA A 866 13.11 11.15 -11.37
CA ALA A 866 11.69 10.85 -11.63
C ALA A 866 11.08 11.56 -12.87
N ASN A 867 11.90 12.07 -13.79
CA ASN A 867 11.47 12.73 -15.03
C ASN A 867 11.93 11.99 -16.29
N VAL A 868 13.24 11.72 -16.39
CA VAL A 868 13.86 11.05 -17.54
C VAL A 868 14.56 9.77 -17.11
N PRO A 869 14.71 8.77 -18.00
CA PRO A 869 15.51 7.60 -17.71
C PRO A 869 16.99 7.98 -17.51
N LEU A 870 17.59 7.47 -16.42
CA LEU A 870 18.97 7.71 -16.05
C LEU A 870 19.70 6.37 -15.89
N ALA A 871 20.99 6.33 -16.21
CA ALA A 871 21.85 5.16 -16.00
C ALA A 871 23.18 5.59 -15.37
N LEU A 872 23.13 6.18 -14.17
CA LEU A 872 24.30 6.83 -13.57
C LEU A 872 25.51 5.91 -13.41
N HIS A 873 25.26 4.63 -13.06
CA HIS A 873 26.32 3.63 -12.96
C HIS A 873 27.01 3.41 -14.30
N ASP A 874 26.21 3.11 -15.33
CA ASP A 874 26.74 2.76 -16.66
C ASP A 874 27.39 3.94 -17.37
N TRP A 875 26.89 5.16 -17.13
CA TRP A 875 27.46 6.40 -17.65
C TRP A 875 28.76 6.81 -16.97
N GLY A 876 29.18 6.10 -15.93
CA GLY A 876 30.43 6.35 -15.22
C GLY A 876 30.44 7.65 -14.41
N ILE A 877 29.28 8.25 -14.14
CA ILE A 877 29.13 9.48 -13.35
C ILE A 877 29.87 9.33 -12.02
N ASP A 878 30.65 10.33 -11.59
CA ASP A 878 31.46 10.19 -10.37
C ASP A 878 30.61 10.30 -9.11
N PHE A 879 29.73 11.30 -9.08
CA PHE A 879 28.76 11.52 -8.02
C PHE A 879 27.56 12.31 -8.56
N ALA A 880 26.42 12.21 -7.89
CA ALA A 880 25.25 13.02 -8.21
C ALA A 880 24.41 13.27 -6.96
N CYS A 881 23.54 14.28 -7.01
CA CYS A 881 22.55 14.55 -5.98
C CYS A 881 21.24 15.04 -6.60
N TRP A 882 20.12 14.83 -5.92
CA TRP A 882 18.81 15.30 -6.38
C TRP A 882 17.90 15.62 -5.20
N CYS A 883 16.96 16.53 -5.43
CA CYS A 883 15.79 16.63 -4.58
C CYS A 883 14.72 15.62 -5.02
N THR A 884 13.80 15.31 -4.11
CA THR A 884 12.73 14.34 -4.34
C THR A 884 11.34 14.99 -4.35
N TYR A 885 11.24 16.27 -3.97
CA TYR A 885 9.97 16.99 -3.86
C TYR A 885 9.39 17.51 -5.19
N LYS A 886 10.15 17.45 -6.29
CA LYS A 886 9.70 17.85 -7.64
C LYS A 886 8.92 16.70 -8.29
N TYR A 887 9.45 16.13 -9.37
CA TYR A 887 8.86 14.98 -10.07
C TYR A 887 8.70 13.73 -9.20
N GLY A 888 9.46 13.64 -8.11
CA GLY A 888 9.39 12.56 -7.14
C GLY A 888 8.31 12.74 -6.07
N SER A 889 7.53 13.83 -6.06
CA SER A 889 6.34 14.02 -5.22
C SER A 889 6.51 13.71 -3.72
N SER A 890 7.69 13.92 -3.14
CA SER A 890 7.97 13.59 -1.74
C SER A 890 7.49 14.63 -0.71
N GLY A 891 6.74 15.65 -1.14
CA GLY A 891 6.31 16.75 -0.27
C GLY A 891 7.36 17.88 -0.12
N PRO A 892 6.95 19.06 0.37
CA PRO A 892 7.75 20.28 0.36
C PRO A 892 9.04 20.14 1.18
N GLY A 893 10.19 20.35 0.53
CA GLY A 893 11.50 20.24 1.20
C GLY A 893 11.92 18.81 1.55
N GLY A 894 11.24 17.79 0.99
CA GLY A 894 11.48 16.39 1.31
C GLY A 894 12.94 15.94 1.09
N ILE A 895 13.28 14.84 1.77
CA ILE A 895 14.65 14.31 1.90
C ILE A 895 15.30 14.03 0.54
N ALA A 896 16.53 14.50 0.35
CA ALA A 896 17.26 14.40 -0.90
C ALA A 896 17.94 13.03 -1.08
N GLY A 897 18.31 12.73 -2.33
CA GLY A 897 19.15 11.59 -2.65
C GLY A 897 20.56 12.00 -3.03
N LEU A 898 21.49 11.06 -2.87
CA LEU A 898 22.90 11.20 -3.17
C LEU A 898 23.40 9.90 -3.81
N PHE A 899 24.23 10.03 -4.83
CA PHE A 899 24.88 8.94 -5.54
C PHE A 899 26.40 9.10 -5.49
N VAL A 900 27.11 7.99 -5.20
CA VAL A 900 28.56 7.87 -5.33
C VAL A 900 28.88 6.54 -6.00
N HIS A 901 29.52 6.60 -7.16
CA HIS A 901 29.83 5.42 -7.96
C HIS A 901 30.75 4.46 -7.20
N GLU A 902 30.54 3.16 -7.39
CA GLU A 902 31.27 2.07 -6.70
C GLU A 902 32.78 2.12 -6.85
N LYS A 903 33.28 2.73 -7.93
CA LYS A 903 34.73 2.93 -8.15
C LYS A 903 35.38 3.75 -7.03
N TRP A 904 34.58 4.50 -6.26
CA TRP A 904 35.01 5.30 -5.12
C TRP A 904 34.80 4.61 -3.76
N HIS A 905 34.15 3.44 -3.70
CA HIS A 905 33.79 2.80 -2.42
C HIS A 905 34.99 2.27 -1.63
N GLU A 906 36.05 1.84 -2.33
CA GLU A 906 37.29 1.31 -1.71
C GLU A 906 38.33 2.40 -1.44
N ALA A 907 38.12 3.60 -2.00
CA ALA A 907 39.02 4.70 -1.77
C ALA A 907 38.90 5.21 -0.32
N ASN A 908 40.03 5.46 0.34
CA ASN A 908 40.06 6.08 1.66
C ASN A 908 39.80 7.59 1.55
N LEU A 909 38.54 7.92 1.25
CA LEU A 909 38.05 9.27 1.05
C LEU A 909 37.67 9.94 2.37
N THR A 910 38.28 11.09 2.62
CA THR A 910 37.82 12.01 3.67
C THR A 910 36.47 12.60 3.28
N ARG A 911 35.50 12.44 4.17
CA ARG A 911 34.10 12.87 4.02
C ARG A 911 33.65 13.52 5.31
N GLN A 912 32.54 14.26 5.28
CA GLN A 912 31.92 14.78 6.49
C GLN A 912 31.40 13.60 7.31
N ALA A 913 32.09 13.26 8.39
CA ALA A 913 31.75 12.12 9.23
C ALA A 913 30.60 12.47 10.17
N GLY A 914 29.69 11.51 10.35
CA GLY A 914 28.71 11.53 11.41
C GLY A 914 28.29 10.12 11.78
N TRP A 915 27.66 9.96 12.95
CA TRP A 915 27.45 8.64 13.55
C TRP A 915 26.62 7.70 12.67
N TRP A 916 25.75 8.23 11.81
CA TRP A 916 24.93 7.42 10.90
C TRP A 916 25.70 6.93 9.67
N GLY A 917 26.81 7.58 9.32
CA GLY A 917 27.75 7.08 8.31
C GLY A 917 28.67 5.98 8.86
N HIS A 918 28.69 5.77 10.18
CA HIS A 918 29.52 4.74 10.82
C HIS A 918 28.95 3.34 10.55
N GLU A 919 29.85 2.35 10.43
CA GLU A 919 29.55 0.94 10.22
C GLU A 919 28.39 0.44 11.09
N LYS A 920 27.37 -0.15 10.45
CA LYS A 920 26.07 -0.45 11.07
C LYS A 920 26.20 -1.40 12.25
N GLU A 921 27.09 -2.37 12.16
CA GLU A 921 27.32 -3.44 13.14
C GLU A 921 27.82 -2.88 14.48
N THR A 922 28.61 -1.81 14.46
CA THR A 922 29.24 -1.22 15.65
C THR A 922 28.71 0.17 16.01
N ARG A 923 27.78 0.73 15.22
CA ARG A 923 27.21 2.07 15.42
C ARG A 923 26.73 2.33 16.85
N PHE A 924 25.99 1.38 17.42
CA PHE A 924 25.42 1.51 18.76
C PHE A 924 26.39 1.17 19.90
N SER A 925 27.60 0.66 19.60
CA SER A 925 28.67 0.55 20.61
C SER A 925 29.40 1.88 20.83
N MET A 926 29.08 2.92 20.05
CA MET A 926 29.62 4.28 20.15
C MET A 926 31.15 4.33 20.24
N PRO A 927 31.89 3.73 19.28
CA PRO A 927 33.34 3.72 19.32
C PRO A 927 33.93 5.12 19.11
N ASP A 928 35.09 5.40 19.73
CA ASP A 928 35.80 6.69 19.58
C ASP A 928 36.32 6.95 18.15
N LYS A 929 36.39 5.90 17.32
CA LYS A 929 36.92 5.96 15.96
C LYS A 929 35.81 5.74 14.94
N PHE A 930 35.63 6.72 14.07
CA PHE A 930 34.75 6.62 12.92
C PHE A 930 35.30 5.65 11.89
N VAL A 931 34.48 4.69 11.48
CA VAL A 931 34.72 3.75 10.38
C VAL A 931 33.57 3.92 9.41
N PRO A 932 33.78 4.50 8.22
CA PRO A 932 32.70 4.75 7.27
C PRO A 932 32.11 3.44 6.77
N THR A 933 30.78 3.37 6.70
CA THR A 933 30.06 2.29 6.03
C THR A 933 30.49 2.22 4.56
N ARG A 934 30.67 1.01 4.05
CA ARG A 934 31.02 0.80 2.63
C ARG A 934 29.88 1.28 1.74
N GLY A 935 30.23 1.99 0.67
CA GLY A 935 29.26 2.55 -0.27
C GLY A 935 28.87 4.00 0.03
N ALA A 936 27.80 4.45 -0.64
CA ALA A 936 27.28 5.82 -0.49
C ALA A 936 26.77 6.10 0.93
N GLU A 937 26.32 5.08 1.67
CA GLU A 937 25.88 5.20 3.06
C GLU A 937 26.96 5.81 3.99
N GLY A 938 28.24 5.62 3.66
CA GLY A 938 29.33 6.24 4.42
C GLY A 938 29.36 7.77 4.38
N TRP A 939 28.56 8.43 3.52
CA TRP A 939 28.38 9.89 3.50
C TRP A 939 27.26 10.39 4.41
N GLN A 940 26.45 9.50 5.00
CA GLN A 940 25.43 9.93 5.95
C GLN A 940 26.06 10.56 7.19
N THR A 941 25.46 11.65 7.66
CA THR A 941 25.94 12.39 8.83
C THR A 941 25.06 12.06 10.06
N SER A 942 23.76 12.22 9.91
CA SER A 942 22.79 12.09 11.01
C SER A 942 21.73 11.02 10.72
N ASN A 943 21.01 10.61 11.77
CA ASN A 943 19.80 9.80 11.62
C ASN A 943 18.82 10.54 10.67
N PRO A 944 18.32 9.89 9.60
CA PRO A 944 17.46 10.55 8.63
C PRO A 944 16.08 10.89 9.22
N SER A 945 15.41 11.87 8.62
CA SER A 945 14.03 12.23 8.96
C SER A 945 13.08 11.12 8.51
N MET A 946 12.45 10.43 9.47
CA MET A 946 11.56 9.31 9.17
C MET A 946 10.25 9.76 8.52
N LEU A 947 9.75 10.95 8.85
CA LEU A 947 8.58 11.53 8.20
C LEU A 947 8.86 11.82 6.72
N ASP A 948 10.01 12.40 6.40
CA ASP A 948 10.40 12.64 5.00
C ASP A 948 10.61 11.33 4.24
N MET A 949 11.23 10.33 4.90
CA MET A 949 11.41 8.99 4.33
C MET A 949 10.07 8.29 4.05
N ALA A 950 9.08 8.41 4.93
CA ALA A 950 7.75 7.84 4.74
C ALA A 950 7.00 8.50 3.56
N SER A 951 7.06 9.83 3.47
CA SER A 951 6.51 10.59 2.34
C SER A 951 7.16 10.16 1.02
N LEU A 952 8.51 10.10 0.99
CA LEU A 952 9.26 9.65 -0.17
C LEU A 952 8.95 8.20 -0.55
N LYS A 953 8.90 7.28 0.44
CA LYS A 953 8.54 5.87 0.22
C LYS A 953 7.17 5.76 -0.44
N GLY A 954 6.16 6.46 0.07
CA GLY A 954 4.81 6.44 -0.49
C GLY A 954 4.77 6.95 -1.93
N SER A 955 5.54 8.00 -2.22
CA SER A 955 5.65 8.51 -3.58
C SER A 955 6.37 7.55 -4.53
N LEU A 956 7.52 6.99 -4.14
CA LEU A 956 8.26 6.04 -4.97
C LEU A 956 7.49 4.73 -5.20
N GLU A 957 6.76 4.24 -4.21
CA GLU A 957 5.86 3.09 -4.37
C GLU A 957 4.66 3.40 -5.26
N THR A 958 4.22 4.67 -5.29
CA THR A 958 3.22 5.13 -6.29
C THR A 958 3.82 5.12 -7.69
N LEU A 959 5.06 5.58 -7.88
CA LEU A 959 5.77 5.51 -9.17
C LEU A 959 5.98 4.06 -9.62
N LEU A 960 6.28 3.13 -8.71
CA LEU A 960 6.46 1.70 -9.01
C LEU A 960 5.23 1.08 -9.70
N LYS A 961 4.02 1.58 -9.43
CA LYS A 961 2.79 1.10 -10.07
C LYS A 961 2.79 1.28 -11.60
N ALA A 962 3.65 2.15 -12.14
CA ALA A 962 3.84 2.26 -13.58
C ALA A 962 4.20 0.91 -14.23
N ALA A 963 4.98 0.07 -13.55
CA ALA A 963 5.34 -1.28 -14.02
C ALA A 963 4.18 -2.28 -13.99
N GLU A 964 3.08 -1.95 -13.31
CA GLU A 964 1.87 -2.78 -13.25
C GLU A 964 0.87 -2.38 -14.33
N TYR A 965 0.82 -1.09 -14.67
CA TYR A 965 -0.15 -0.55 -15.62
C TYR A 965 0.39 -0.44 -17.04
N GLY A 966 1.67 -0.09 -17.20
CA GLY A 966 2.30 0.14 -18.49
C GLY A 966 3.22 -1.00 -18.92
N GLU A 967 3.46 -1.08 -20.22
CA GLU A 967 4.43 -2.00 -20.80
C GLU A 967 5.72 -1.25 -21.14
N ARG A 968 6.86 -1.86 -20.86
CA ARG A 968 8.16 -1.36 -21.30
C ARG A 968 8.40 -1.82 -22.75
N ASN A 969 8.91 -0.93 -23.60
CA ASN A 969 9.32 -1.34 -24.93
C ASN A 969 10.53 -2.29 -24.83
N ALA A 970 10.50 -3.43 -25.53
CA ALA A 970 11.60 -4.39 -25.54
C ALA A 970 12.93 -3.77 -26.05
N ARG A 971 12.89 -2.68 -26.82
CA ARG A 971 14.07 -1.94 -27.27
C ARG A 971 14.53 -0.85 -26.30
N ASP A 972 13.74 -0.52 -25.28
CA ASP A 972 14.16 0.36 -24.18
C ASP A 972 15.11 -0.35 -23.21
N GLU A 973 15.56 -1.55 -23.53
CA GLU A 973 16.73 -2.17 -22.94
C GLU A 973 17.94 -1.28 -23.19
N GLY A 974 18.13 -0.31 -22.29
CA GLY A 974 19.41 0.31 -22.03
C GLY A 974 20.37 -0.78 -21.54
N LEU A 975 20.90 -1.52 -22.52
CA LEU A 975 22.15 -2.25 -22.54
C LEU A 975 22.16 -3.63 -21.85
N THR A 976 21.63 -4.64 -22.55
CA THR A 976 21.97 -6.04 -22.29
C THR A 976 23.48 -6.26 -22.52
N GLY A 977 24.20 -6.64 -21.46
CA GLY A 977 25.62 -6.95 -21.47
C GLY A 977 26.13 -7.22 -20.04
N GLU A 978 27.11 -8.11 -19.89
CA GLU A 978 27.68 -8.40 -18.56
C GLU A 978 28.19 -7.11 -17.90
N GLY A 979 27.70 -6.83 -16.68
CA GLY A 979 28.15 -5.70 -15.85
C GLY A 979 27.36 -4.39 -15.98
N LYS A 980 26.31 -4.31 -16.81
CA LYS A 980 25.48 -3.10 -16.95
C LYS A 980 24.23 -3.11 -16.06
N HIS A 981 23.86 -1.96 -15.52
CA HIS A 981 22.72 -1.79 -14.61
C HIS A 981 21.46 -1.25 -15.31
N GLY A 982 21.63 -0.43 -16.33
CA GLY A 982 20.58 0.11 -17.18
C GLY A 982 19.76 1.24 -16.57
N LYS A 983 18.68 1.61 -17.27
CA LYS A 983 17.83 2.78 -17.00
C LYS A 983 16.72 2.56 -15.95
N GLY A 984 16.86 1.53 -15.11
CA GLY A 984 15.82 1.11 -14.17
C GLY A 984 14.61 0.43 -14.82
N THR A 985 13.56 0.20 -14.04
CA THR A 985 12.32 -0.46 -14.50
C THR A 985 11.12 0.47 -14.58
N ILE A 986 11.15 1.58 -13.82
CA ILE A 986 10.02 2.54 -13.74
C ILE A 986 10.12 3.60 -14.83
N MET A 987 11.27 4.26 -14.92
CA MET A 987 11.43 5.48 -15.73
C MET A 987 11.23 5.27 -17.24
N PRO A 988 11.65 4.16 -17.87
CA PRO A 988 11.35 3.93 -19.28
C PRO A 988 9.85 3.91 -19.59
N ILE A 989 9.02 3.38 -18.68
CA ILE A 989 7.57 3.30 -18.87
C ILE A 989 6.96 4.71 -18.79
N LEU A 990 7.31 5.48 -17.75
CA LEU A 990 6.84 6.86 -17.59
C LEU A 990 7.30 7.78 -18.72
N ARG A 991 8.54 7.56 -19.20
CA ARG A 991 9.12 8.36 -20.30
C ARG A 991 8.31 8.23 -21.59
N SER A 992 7.78 7.05 -21.89
CA SER A 992 6.99 6.82 -23.11
C SER A 992 5.76 7.74 -23.19
N LYS A 993 5.04 7.92 -22.07
CA LYS A 993 3.92 8.85 -21.97
C LYS A 993 4.40 10.30 -21.92
N SER A 994 5.45 10.59 -21.16
CA SER A 994 6.03 11.95 -21.05
C SER A 994 6.41 12.54 -22.43
N LEU A 995 7.03 11.74 -23.29
CA LEU A 995 7.38 12.13 -24.68
C LEU A 995 6.14 12.51 -25.49
N ARG A 996 5.07 11.71 -25.41
CA ARG A 996 3.80 11.95 -26.14
C ARG A 996 3.06 13.17 -25.59
N LEU A 997 2.95 13.32 -24.26
CA LEU A 997 2.29 14.48 -23.62
C LEU A 997 2.92 15.80 -24.06
N THR A 998 4.25 15.86 -24.01
CA THR A 998 4.99 17.07 -24.35
C THR A 998 5.05 17.33 -25.85
N ALA A 999 5.17 16.29 -26.69
CA ALA A 999 5.02 16.45 -28.14
C ALA A 999 3.61 16.92 -28.52
N TYR A 1000 2.56 16.47 -27.81
CA TYR A 1000 1.20 16.93 -28.00
C TYR A 1000 1.03 18.41 -27.60
N LEU A 1001 1.57 18.80 -26.45
CA LEU A 1001 1.57 20.20 -26.02
C LEU A 1001 2.28 21.10 -27.03
N GLU A 1002 3.47 20.71 -27.50
CA GLU A 1002 4.20 21.43 -28.56
C GLU A 1002 3.36 21.54 -29.84
N ALA A 1003 2.71 20.45 -30.25
CA ALA A 1003 1.84 20.44 -31.43
C ALA A 1003 0.68 21.43 -31.32
N LEU A 1004 -0.01 21.46 -30.18
CA LEU A 1004 -1.12 22.40 -29.93
C LEU A 1004 -0.64 23.86 -29.95
N LEU A 1005 0.50 24.14 -29.32
CA LEU A 1005 1.08 25.48 -29.25
C LEU A 1005 1.50 26.03 -30.61
N LEU A 1006 1.95 25.15 -31.53
CA LEU A 1006 2.52 25.55 -32.83
C LEU A 1006 1.59 25.30 -34.03
N SER A 1007 0.46 24.62 -33.84
CA SER A 1007 -0.46 24.31 -34.94
C SER A 1007 -1.18 25.57 -35.45
N PRO A 1008 -1.15 25.84 -36.76
CA PRO A 1008 -1.87 26.97 -37.34
C PRO A 1008 -3.37 26.93 -37.03
N GLY A 1009 -3.93 28.06 -36.63
CA GLY A 1009 -5.35 28.21 -36.36
C GLY A 1009 -5.83 27.68 -35.00
N PHE A 1010 -4.94 27.11 -34.17
CA PHE A 1010 -5.30 26.83 -32.77
C PHE A 1010 -5.27 28.13 -31.96
N PHE A 1011 -4.13 28.83 -31.93
CA PHE A 1011 -4.07 30.21 -31.45
C PHE A 1011 -4.49 31.19 -32.57
N PRO A 1012 -5.13 32.32 -32.24
CA PRO A 1012 -5.42 33.37 -33.22
C PRO A 1012 -4.15 33.89 -33.91
N ASP A 1013 -4.29 34.32 -35.15
CA ASP A 1013 -3.20 34.96 -35.88
C ASP A 1013 -2.69 36.20 -35.12
N GLY A 1014 -1.37 36.35 -35.02
CA GLY A 1014 -0.72 37.49 -34.36
C GLY A 1014 -0.04 37.18 -33.01
N PHE A 1015 -0.24 35.98 -32.44
CA PHE A 1015 0.56 35.52 -31.29
C PHE A 1015 1.84 34.79 -31.76
N ASP A 1016 3.01 35.32 -31.38
CA ASP A 1016 4.30 34.68 -31.64
C ASP A 1016 4.69 33.75 -30.48
N ILE A 1017 4.31 32.47 -30.56
CA ILE A 1017 4.62 31.47 -29.53
C ILE A 1017 6.00 30.88 -29.81
N ARG A 1018 6.97 31.20 -28.95
CA ARG A 1018 8.35 30.72 -29.06
C ARG A 1018 8.62 29.63 -28.02
N VAL A 1019 8.88 28.41 -28.47
CA VAL A 1019 9.34 27.32 -27.60
C VAL A 1019 10.85 27.45 -27.39
N VAL A 1020 11.25 27.71 -26.15
CA VAL A 1020 12.67 27.84 -25.75
C VAL A 1020 13.31 26.48 -25.50
N THR A 1021 12.52 25.53 -24.99
CA THR A 1021 12.99 24.15 -24.80
C THR A 1021 13.38 23.52 -26.13
N PRO A 1022 14.49 22.75 -26.20
CA PRO A 1022 14.86 22.04 -27.42
C PRO A 1022 13.69 21.25 -28.01
N ARG A 1023 13.45 21.42 -29.31
CA ARG A 1023 12.34 20.75 -30.01
C ARG A 1023 12.57 19.26 -30.18
N ASP A 1024 13.83 18.84 -30.26
CA ASP A 1024 14.20 17.44 -30.24
C ASP A 1024 13.74 16.80 -28.91
N PRO A 1025 12.79 15.84 -28.93
CA PRO A 1025 12.30 15.18 -27.73
C PRO A 1025 13.41 14.51 -26.91
N MET A 1026 14.52 14.11 -27.53
CA MET A 1026 15.67 13.50 -26.84
C MET A 1026 16.52 14.52 -26.07
N GLN A 1027 16.30 15.82 -26.29
CA GLN A 1027 17.00 16.91 -25.60
C GLN A 1027 16.11 17.65 -24.60
N ARG A 1028 15.00 17.03 -24.15
CA ARG A 1028 14.12 17.62 -23.13
C ARG A 1028 13.43 16.61 -22.22
N GLY A 1029 13.08 17.07 -21.02
CA GLY A 1029 12.22 16.35 -20.07
C GLY A 1029 10.72 16.55 -20.34
N SER A 1030 9.90 16.45 -19.29
CA SER A 1030 8.47 16.78 -19.34
C SER A 1030 8.16 18.28 -19.36
N GLN A 1031 9.14 19.15 -19.10
CA GLN A 1031 8.96 20.61 -19.08
C GLN A 1031 9.09 21.19 -20.49
N LEU A 1032 8.14 22.03 -20.89
CA LEU A 1032 8.25 22.96 -22.01
C LEU A 1032 8.23 24.41 -21.49
N CYS A 1033 9.25 25.16 -21.88
CA CYS A 1033 9.38 26.58 -21.60
C CYS A 1033 9.02 27.36 -22.84
N ILE A 1034 8.06 28.27 -22.70
CA ILE A 1034 7.57 29.10 -23.80
C ILE A 1034 7.68 30.57 -23.46
N GLN A 1035 7.83 31.38 -24.50
CA GLN A 1035 7.73 32.83 -24.46
C GLN A 1035 6.69 33.28 -25.46
N ILE A 1036 6.00 34.35 -25.12
CA ILE A 1036 5.06 35.05 -25.99
C ILE A 1036 5.42 36.52 -25.86
N PRO A 1037 6.17 37.08 -26.84
CA PRO A 1037 6.52 38.49 -26.85
C PRO A 1037 5.27 39.36 -26.82
N ASP A 1038 5.40 40.54 -26.23
CA ASP A 1038 4.35 41.55 -26.32
C ASP A 1038 4.20 41.98 -27.80
N PRO A 1039 2.98 42.29 -28.26
CA PRO A 1039 2.80 42.88 -29.58
C PRO A 1039 3.56 44.21 -29.66
N PRO A 1040 4.28 44.49 -30.76
CA PRO A 1040 5.12 45.67 -30.86
C PRO A 1040 4.30 46.95 -30.67
N THR A 1041 4.73 47.81 -29.74
CA THR A 1041 4.16 49.16 -29.63
C THR A 1041 4.87 50.12 -30.59
N ALA A 1042 4.14 51.11 -31.15
CA ALA A 1042 4.70 52.11 -32.07
C ALA A 1042 5.86 52.95 -31.47
N GLN A 1043 6.08 52.90 -30.15
CA GLN A 1043 7.19 53.56 -29.45
C GLN A 1043 8.39 52.63 -29.20
N GLU A 1044 8.22 51.31 -29.27
CA GLU A 1044 9.28 50.31 -29.06
C GLU A 1044 10.11 50.07 -30.32
N GLU A 1045 9.51 50.13 -31.51
CA GLU A 1045 10.26 50.10 -32.79
C GLU A 1045 11.29 51.25 -32.88
N ALA A 1046 11.01 52.40 -32.25
CA ALA A 1046 11.93 53.54 -32.19
C ALA A 1046 12.99 53.43 -31.07
N LYS A 1047 12.79 52.54 -30.08
CA LYS A 1047 13.70 52.32 -28.95
C LYS A 1047 14.61 51.11 -29.15
N GLU A 1048 14.14 50.03 -29.79
CA GLU A 1048 14.97 48.87 -30.14
C GLU A 1048 16.11 49.28 -31.09
N ALA A 1049 15.82 50.14 -32.07
CA ALA A 1049 16.84 50.72 -32.96
C ALA A 1049 17.91 51.58 -32.24
N LYS A 1050 17.70 51.97 -30.97
CA LYS A 1050 18.68 52.70 -30.14
C LYS A 1050 19.31 51.86 -29.03
N LYS A 1051 18.67 50.76 -28.61
CA LYS A 1051 19.16 49.87 -27.56
C LYS A 1051 20.19 48.87 -28.06
N GLU A 1052 20.13 48.50 -29.34
CA GLU A 1052 21.12 47.63 -29.98
C GLU A 1052 22.54 48.25 -30.01
N GLU A 1053 22.69 49.57 -29.82
CA GLU A 1053 24.00 50.24 -29.74
C GLU A 1053 24.56 50.39 -28.30
N GLU A 1054 23.78 50.19 -27.22
CA GLU A 1054 24.22 50.48 -25.84
C GLU A 1054 24.34 49.28 -24.88
N GLU A 1055 23.84 48.09 -25.23
CA GLU A 1055 23.96 46.87 -24.38
C GLU A 1055 25.28 46.08 -24.58
N GLU A 1056 26.34 46.72 -25.11
CA GLU A 1056 27.65 46.12 -25.44
C GLU A 1056 28.69 46.06 -24.29
N LYS A 1057 28.29 46.04 -23.01
CA LYS A 1057 29.26 45.78 -21.92
C LYS A 1057 28.79 44.73 -20.91
N PRO A 1058 29.52 43.61 -20.74
CA PRO A 1058 29.20 42.63 -19.72
C PRO A 1058 29.55 43.21 -18.34
N LYS A 1059 28.53 43.48 -17.52
CA LYS A 1059 28.74 43.72 -16.08
C LYS A 1059 28.60 42.40 -15.34
N THR A 1060 29.73 41.82 -15.00
CA THR A 1060 29.84 40.74 -14.01
C THR A 1060 29.61 41.34 -12.64
N ASN A 1061 28.42 41.17 -12.07
CA ASN A 1061 28.23 41.27 -10.63
C ASN A 1061 27.06 40.36 -10.26
N GLY A 1062 27.34 39.30 -9.48
CA GLY A 1062 26.38 38.31 -9.00
C GLY A 1062 25.38 38.85 -7.97
N LYS A 1063 24.70 39.95 -8.28
CA LYS A 1063 23.63 40.58 -7.48
C LYS A 1063 22.28 40.63 -8.20
N ASP A 1064 22.12 39.93 -9.31
CA ASP A 1064 20.81 39.79 -9.96
C ASP A 1064 20.02 38.65 -9.30
N VAL A 1065 19.55 38.89 -8.07
CA VAL A 1065 18.32 38.23 -7.63
C VAL A 1065 17.23 38.75 -8.56
N PRO A 1066 16.54 37.90 -9.34
CA PRO A 1066 15.52 38.39 -10.25
C PRO A 1066 14.47 39.16 -9.46
N PRO A 1067 14.11 40.39 -9.85
CA PRO A 1067 13.00 41.09 -9.22
C PRO A 1067 11.71 40.25 -9.36
N PRO A 1068 10.68 40.49 -8.51
CA PRO A 1068 9.36 39.93 -8.71
C PRO A 1068 8.88 40.19 -10.15
N ILE A 1069 8.17 39.21 -10.71
CA ILE A 1069 7.64 39.20 -12.08
C ILE A 1069 7.11 40.60 -12.44
N ASP A 1070 7.63 41.18 -13.52
CA ASP A 1070 7.02 42.38 -14.08
C ASP A 1070 5.65 41.99 -14.65
N GLY A 1071 4.59 42.16 -13.85
CA GLY A 1071 3.21 41.84 -14.22
C GLY A 1071 2.68 42.64 -15.41
N LYS A 1072 3.53 43.42 -16.08
CA LYS A 1072 3.25 44.15 -17.31
C LYS A 1072 3.44 43.33 -18.58
N ARG A 1073 4.13 42.19 -18.56
CA ARG A 1073 4.26 41.32 -19.75
C ARG A 1073 2.95 40.58 -20.02
N LEU A 1074 2.56 40.46 -21.29
CA LEU A 1074 1.33 39.80 -21.73
C LEU A 1074 1.25 38.36 -21.21
N ILE A 1075 2.33 37.58 -21.35
CA ILE A 1075 2.36 36.20 -20.87
C ILE A 1075 2.16 36.08 -19.36
N ALA A 1076 2.66 37.05 -18.58
CA ALA A 1076 2.49 37.07 -17.12
C ALA A 1076 1.05 37.38 -16.72
N ARG A 1077 0.40 38.33 -17.40
CA ARG A 1077 -1.02 38.62 -17.17
C ARG A 1077 -1.91 37.46 -17.59
N ALA A 1078 -1.65 36.87 -18.76
CA ALA A 1078 -2.39 35.73 -19.26
C ALA A 1078 -2.26 34.51 -18.35
N HIS A 1079 -1.06 34.22 -17.85
CA HIS A 1079 -0.84 33.19 -16.83
C HIS A 1079 -1.63 33.47 -15.56
N LYS A 1080 -1.53 34.68 -15.00
CA LYS A 1080 -2.28 35.06 -13.79
C LYS A 1080 -3.79 34.93 -13.99
N ARG A 1081 -4.30 35.30 -15.16
CA ARG A 1081 -5.71 35.11 -15.53
C ARG A 1081 -6.07 33.63 -15.62
N ALA A 1082 -5.26 32.82 -16.30
CA ALA A 1082 -5.47 31.38 -16.42
C ALA A 1082 -5.46 30.69 -15.04
N GLU A 1083 -4.58 31.09 -14.13
CA GLU A 1083 -4.54 30.58 -12.76
C GLU A 1083 -5.82 30.95 -11.99
N LYS A 1084 -6.17 32.24 -11.95
CA LYS A 1084 -7.26 32.73 -11.09
C LYS A 1084 -8.66 32.52 -11.62
N GLN A 1085 -8.81 32.31 -12.92
CA GLN A 1085 -10.12 32.17 -13.57
C GLN A 1085 -10.32 30.79 -14.20
N ARG A 1086 -9.26 30.01 -14.41
CA ARG A 1086 -9.33 28.76 -15.18
C ARG A 1086 -8.57 27.59 -14.55
N GLY A 1087 -8.05 27.77 -13.33
CA GLY A 1087 -7.42 26.70 -12.55
C GLY A 1087 -6.07 26.22 -13.09
N LEU A 1088 -5.38 27.00 -13.92
CA LEU A 1088 -4.06 26.62 -14.43
C LEU A 1088 -2.97 26.91 -13.39
N VAL A 1089 -2.38 25.86 -12.83
CA VAL A 1089 -1.20 25.97 -11.97
C VAL A 1089 0.05 25.68 -12.79
N ALA A 1090 0.84 26.72 -13.05
CA ALA A 1090 2.08 26.66 -13.81
C ALA A 1090 3.12 27.61 -13.19
N ASP A 1091 4.38 27.46 -13.59
CA ASP A 1091 5.47 28.31 -13.09
C ASP A 1091 5.88 29.35 -14.14
N ILE A 1092 6.07 30.59 -13.71
CA ILE A 1092 6.59 31.67 -14.56
C ILE A 1092 7.95 32.15 -14.02
N ARG A 1093 8.89 32.41 -14.93
CA ARG A 1093 10.24 32.89 -14.62
C ARG A 1093 10.52 34.19 -15.35
N HIS A 1094 11.14 35.11 -14.63
CA HIS A 1094 11.56 36.40 -15.17
C HIS A 1094 12.54 36.21 -16.37
N PRO A 1095 12.46 37.05 -17.41
CA PRO A 1095 11.51 38.16 -17.57
C PRO A 1095 10.10 37.76 -18.05
N ASP A 1096 9.96 36.65 -18.78
CA ASP A 1096 8.78 36.38 -19.61
C ASP A 1096 8.62 34.89 -19.98
N MET A 1097 9.08 33.97 -19.13
CA MET A 1097 9.11 32.54 -19.44
C MET A 1097 8.06 31.75 -18.68
N LEU A 1098 7.08 31.19 -19.39
CA LEU A 1098 6.11 30.26 -18.81
C LEU A 1098 6.63 28.83 -18.95
N ARG A 1099 6.67 28.09 -17.84
CA ARG A 1099 7.08 26.68 -17.79
C ARG A 1099 5.87 25.80 -17.51
N LEU A 1100 5.60 24.89 -18.45
CA LEU A 1100 4.53 23.91 -18.37
C LEU A 1100 5.16 22.52 -18.30
N ALA A 1101 4.84 21.76 -17.27
CA ALA A 1101 5.37 20.41 -17.08
C ALA A 1101 4.23 19.39 -16.90
N PRO A 1102 3.68 18.84 -18.00
CA PRO A 1102 2.78 17.69 -17.90
C PRO A 1102 3.55 16.42 -17.50
N LEU A 1103 3.23 15.84 -16.35
CA LEU A 1103 3.89 14.66 -15.81
C LEU A 1103 3.10 13.39 -16.13
N ALA A 1104 3.77 12.34 -16.60
CA ALA A 1104 3.14 11.09 -17.00
C ALA A 1104 2.30 10.41 -15.90
N GLN A 1105 2.65 10.66 -14.63
CA GLN A 1105 2.05 9.97 -13.49
C GLN A 1105 0.62 10.43 -13.20
N PHE A 1106 0.28 11.67 -13.54
CA PHE A 1106 -1.04 12.22 -13.24
C PHE A 1106 -1.63 13.09 -14.35
N SER A 1107 -0.84 13.72 -15.21
CA SER A 1107 -1.35 14.53 -16.32
C SER A 1107 -1.97 13.65 -17.41
N THR A 1108 -3.11 14.10 -17.93
CA THR A 1108 -3.82 13.51 -19.05
C THR A 1108 -3.56 14.31 -20.33
N PHE A 1109 -3.83 13.72 -21.51
CA PHE A 1109 -3.81 14.45 -22.77
C PHE A 1109 -4.90 15.51 -22.80
N THR A 1110 -6.05 15.26 -22.16
CA THR A 1110 -7.11 16.26 -21.98
C THR A 1110 -6.64 17.42 -21.10
N ASP A 1111 -5.86 17.18 -20.04
CA ASP A 1111 -5.25 18.27 -19.25
C ASP A 1111 -4.29 19.11 -20.10
N VAL A 1112 -3.51 18.47 -20.99
CA VAL A 1112 -2.61 19.15 -21.92
C VAL A 1112 -3.40 20.02 -22.91
N TRP A 1113 -4.46 19.47 -23.50
CA TRP A 1113 -5.35 20.21 -24.40
C TRP A 1113 -6.01 21.40 -23.69
N ARG A 1114 -6.60 21.16 -22.52
CA ARG A 1114 -7.23 22.19 -21.69
C ARG A 1114 -6.23 23.26 -21.30
N THR A 1115 -4.99 22.89 -20.95
CA THR A 1115 -3.92 23.85 -20.63
C THR A 1115 -3.61 24.78 -21.80
N ALA A 1116 -3.46 24.23 -23.01
CA ALA A 1116 -3.23 25.05 -24.19
C ALA A 1116 -4.43 25.96 -24.48
N ASP A 1117 -5.65 25.45 -24.31
CA ASP A 1117 -6.89 26.19 -24.55
C ASP A 1117 -7.12 27.32 -23.52
N VAL A 1118 -6.94 27.07 -22.23
CA VAL A 1118 -7.10 28.10 -21.19
C VAL A 1118 -6.04 29.19 -21.33
N LEU A 1119 -4.82 28.85 -21.77
CA LEU A 1119 -3.78 29.83 -22.09
C LEU A 1119 -4.21 30.69 -23.30
N ARG A 1120 -4.68 30.05 -24.38
CA ARG A 1120 -5.21 30.72 -25.57
C ARG A 1120 -6.33 31.70 -25.21
N LEU A 1121 -7.34 31.25 -24.48
CA LEU A 1121 -8.47 32.08 -24.04
C LEU A 1121 -7.99 33.23 -23.16
N SER A 1122 -7.05 32.99 -22.25
CA SER A 1122 -6.54 34.04 -21.35
C SER A 1122 -5.74 35.11 -22.10
N LEU A 1123 -4.98 34.72 -23.13
CA LEU A 1123 -4.28 35.68 -24.01
C LEU A 1123 -5.27 36.54 -24.80
N MET A 1124 -6.31 35.93 -25.36
CA MET A 1124 -7.36 36.64 -26.09
C MET A 1124 -8.06 37.67 -25.21
N ASP A 1125 -8.43 37.29 -23.97
CA ASP A 1125 -9.03 38.20 -23.01
C ASP A 1125 -8.11 39.37 -22.65
N GLU A 1126 -6.80 39.11 -22.44
CA GLU A 1126 -5.84 40.14 -22.09
C GLU A 1126 -5.60 41.14 -23.23
N VAL A 1127 -5.59 40.68 -24.48
CA VAL A 1127 -5.49 41.56 -25.66
C VAL A 1127 -6.77 42.39 -25.82
N ALA A 1128 -7.95 41.76 -25.68
CA ALA A 1128 -9.23 42.46 -25.75
C ALA A 1128 -9.36 43.54 -24.65
N ALA A 1129 -8.97 43.21 -23.42
CA ALA A 1129 -8.96 44.15 -22.29
C ALA A 1129 -8.02 45.34 -22.57
N SER A 1130 -6.83 45.08 -23.13
CA SER A 1130 -5.85 46.11 -23.48
C SER A 1130 -6.29 47.00 -24.64
N ALA A 1131 -7.22 46.54 -25.50
CA ALA A 1131 -7.80 47.35 -26.58
C ALA A 1131 -9.03 48.18 -26.13
N SER A 1132 -9.62 47.84 -24.97
CA SER A 1132 -10.83 48.48 -24.43
C SER A 1132 -10.57 49.55 -23.36
N GLY A 1133 -9.34 49.63 -22.84
CA GLY A 1133 -8.87 50.65 -21.91
C GLY A 1133 -7.91 51.62 -22.59
#